data_AF-A0A963B1B8-F1
#
_entry.id   AF-A0A963B1B8-F1
#
_cell.length_a   1.000
_cell.length_b   1.000
_cell.length_c   1.000
_cell.angle_alpha   90.00
_cell.angle_beta   90.00
_cell.angle_gamma   90.00
#
_symmetry.space_group_name_H-M   'P 1'
#
loop_
_entity.id
_entity.type
_entity.pdbx_description
1 polymer ?
#
loop_
_entity_poly.entity_id
_entity_poly.type
_entity_poly.pdbx_seq_one_letter_code
_entity_poly.pdbx_strand_id
1 'polypeptide(L)'
;EKERIAAAVASALASYKAGAGGTTEGTSTGTLAAPIAGFGIDWSDVPERKITLLYPGETSMEWVMTGKDHGGARPLLNGGDRCVTCHDKETGDMGKKMVTGKKAESHPQPDKRASIAVNVQAAHDADNLYLRFAWDDTDHVPVPFVDGGKMDPENPMKLAVMLATDDVEFADRSGCWQTCHHDVRTMPDTPAADAATGNPAAQRLNLAMGISKYLKESRTDIEVQGRRGKVRGGWDKLKSEEEVKAALAANQFMDLLRYKSGKGETEDGYILDQRYMSGGQGFEVDARNEGGRWVVVMKRKLVSDKTGDLSLTMDKIYNFGFAIHDDYSNARFHHVSLGYKLAFDSQAEGVEINAVKREAAAPVAAAAPSSPKSAAPSVATGSAINVDWSKAGNRTITLLYPGETSMEWVMTGKDHGGARPFMIGGDRCFTCHDKETADMGKKMVTGAKAESTPIPGKRGSIRVSVDSTHDAENLYLRFSWPDGEHAPAPFVDGGKMDPGNPIKLAIMFATDDVEYADRAGCWGTCHHDSRTMPDTPDTATVGGSAVAQQLDVSKGLTKYIKESRTDIEVAGRRGKKRGGWDKLKSADELNNELASGRFMDIVRYKSGKAEVEDGHVLAQRVMSGGQGAEFSAELNNGTWTVMMKRKLKSDKPGDINLELDKIYNFGFAIHDDFSAARFHHVSLGYKLGFDNEDKGVEINAIAQ
;
A
#
# COMPACT_ATOMS: atom_id res chain seq x y z
N GLU A 1 34.80 -11.66 19.72
CA GLU A 1 33.83 -10.92 18.89
C GLU A 1 32.77 -10.18 19.70
N LYS A 2 31.91 -10.84 20.50
CA LYS A 2 30.96 -10.14 21.38
C LYS A 2 31.62 -9.12 22.33
N GLU A 3 32.75 -9.47 22.94
CA GLU A 3 33.51 -8.55 23.83
C GLU A 3 34.14 -7.38 23.08
N ARG A 4 34.58 -7.59 21.83
CA ARG A 4 35.11 -6.53 20.95
C ARG A 4 34.02 -5.50 20.61
N ILE A 5 32.82 -6.01 20.28
CA ILE A 5 31.65 -5.19 19.96
C ILE A 5 31.18 -4.42 21.21
N ALA A 6 31.14 -5.05 22.38
CA ALA A 6 30.77 -4.39 23.63
C ALA A 6 31.74 -3.25 24.01
N ALA A 7 33.05 -3.46 23.84
CA ALA A 7 34.06 -2.42 24.12
C ALA A 7 33.98 -1.24 23.13
N ALA A 8 33.69 -1.51 21.85
CA ALA A 8 33.50 -0.47 20.84
C ALA A 8 32.24 0.38 21.13
N VAL A 9 31.14 -0.26 21.55
CA VAL A 9 29.90 0.46 21.91
C VAL A 9 30.07 1.31 23.16
N ALA A 10 30.76 0.81 24.19
CA ALA A 10 31.05 1.58 25.39
C ALA A 10 31.87 2.85 25.09
N SER A 11 32.85 2.75 24.18
CA SER A 11 33.67 3.89 23.74
C SER A 11 32.85 4.93 22.96
N ALA A 12 31.97 4.48 22.05
CA ALA A 12 31.08 5.37 21.30
C ALA A 12 30.06 6.10 22.19
N LEU A 13 29.56 5.45 23.25
CA LEU A 13 28.64 6.05 24.22
C LEU A 13 29.33 7.11 25.10
N ALA A 14 30.61 6.94 25.43
CA ALA A 14 31.38 7.92 26.20
C ALA A 14 31.57 9.24 25.43
N SER A 15 31.86 9.15 24.13
CA SER A 15 32.00 10.34 23.26
C SER A 15 30.70 11.12 23.07
N TYR A 16 29.55 10.46 23.11
CA TYR A 16 28.23 11.13 23.05
C TYR A 16 27.96 11.97 24.30
N LYS A 17 28.31 11.46 25.49
CA LYS A 17 28.09 12.15 26.77
C LYS A 17 28.96 13.40 26.94
N ALA A 18 30.10 13.47 26.24
CA ALA A 18 31.02 14.61 26.31
C ALA A 18 30.55 15.86 25.52
N GLY A 19 29.58 15.73 24.61
CA GLY A 19 29.13 16.82 23.73
C GLY A 19 27.87 17.58 24.16
N ALA A 20 27.24 17.22 25.28
CA ALA A 20 25.90 17.69 25.66
C ALA A 20 25.86 18.85 26.68
N GLY A 21 26.98 19.53 26.94
CA GLY A 21 27.05 20.59 27.96
C GLY A 21 27.04 22.01 27.36
N GLY A 22 25.90 22.71 27.42
CA GLY A 22 25.85 24.15 27.13
C GLY A 22 24.44 24.74 27.05
N THR A 23 23.85 25.06 28.21
CA THR A 23 22.60 25.81 28.34
C THR A 23 22.86 27.32 28.45
N THR A 24 22.10 28.15 27.73
CA THR A 24 21.79 29.53 28.14
C THR A 24 20.35 29.91 27.79
N GLU A 25 19.67 30.49 28.79
CA GLU A 25 18.30 30.99 28.75
C GLU A 25 18.17 32.30 27.96
N GLY A 26 16.98 32.54 27.40
CA GLY A 26 16.57 33.82 26.84
C GLY A 26 15.05 33.90 26.66
N THR A 27 14.39 34.62 27.56
CA THR A 27 12.97 34.97 27.52
C THR A 27 12.68 36.08 26.48
N SER A 28 11.62 35.96 25.68
CA SER A 28 10.65 37.05 25.48
C SER A 28 9.40 36.59 24.72
N THR A 29 8.27 37.05 25.25
CA THR A 29 6.89 36.96 24.78
C THR A 29 6.62 37.72 23.48
N GLY A 30 5.73 37.19 22.63
CA GLY A 30 5.11 37.91 21.53
C GLY A 30 3.91 37.15 20.97
N THR A 31 2.71 37.48 21.43
CA THR A 31 1.43 36.94 20.94
C THR A 31 1.13 37.52 19.56
N LEU A 32 1.16 36.68 18.51
CA LEU A 32 0.70 37.01 17.17
C LEU A 32 -0.40 36.04 16.74
N ALA A 33 -1.37 36.60 16.02
CA ALA A 33 -2.59 35.94 15.56
C ALA A 33 -2.30 34.63 14.80
N ALA A 34 -3.14 33.61 15.03
CA ALA A 34 -2.99 32.27 14.48
C ALA A 34 -2.98 32.30 12.93
N PRO A 35 -1.94 31.75 12.26
CA PRO A 35 -1.95 31.56 10.83
C PRO A 35 -2.91 30.43 10.44
N ILE A 36 -3.41 30.50 9.21
CA ILE A 36 -4.15 29.40 8.57
C ILE A 36 -3.23 28.18 8.53
N ALA A 37 -3.63 27.10 9.19
CA ALA A 37 -2.80 25.90 9.35
C ALA A 37 -2.49 25.25 7.97
N GLY A 38 -1.27 24.74 7.79
CA GLY A 38 -0.86 23.94 6.63
C GLY A 38 -0.59 24.72 5.34
N PHE A 39 -0.11 25.97 5.44
CA PHE A 39 0.20 26.86 4.30
C PHE A 39 -0.98 27.11 3.34
N GLY A 40 -2.22 26.88 3.77
CA GLY A 40 -3.41 27.10 2.93
C GLY A 40 -3.60 26.07 1.81
N ILE A 41 -2.91 24.93 1.85
CA ILE A 41 -3.14 23.83 0.91
C ILE A 41 -4.37 23.02 1.32
N ASP A 42 -5.29 22.80 0.37
CA ASP A 42 -6.37 21.83 0.53
C ASP A 42 -5.84 20.40 0.29
N TRP A 43 -5.88 19.58 1.34
CA TRP A 43 -5.38 18.21 1.35
C TRP A 43 -6.48 17.17 1.14
N SER A 44 -7.76 17.57 1.01
CA SER A 44 -8.91 16.67 1.04
C SER A 44 -8.95 15.67 -0.11
N ASP A 45 -8.42 16.05 -1.27
CA ASP A 45 -8.37 15.23 -2.48
C ASP A 45 -6.92 14.92 -2.94
N VAL A 46 -5.93 15.30 -2.14
CA VAL A 46 -4.52 14.99 -2.41
C VAL A 46 -4.28 13.50 -2.08
N PRO A 47 -3.74 12.69 -3.02
CA PRO A 47 -3.51 11.27 -2.78
C PRO A 47 -2.69 11.01 -1.52
N GLU A 48 -3.24 10.22 -0.61
CA GLU A 48 -2.56 9.81 0.62
C GLU A 48 -1.87 8.45 0.44
N ARG A 49 -0.58 8.38 0.78
CA ARG A 49 0.18 7.13 0.88
C ARG A 49 0.53 6.86 2.33
N LYS A 50 0.03 5.75 2.87
CA LYS A 50 0.49 5.24 4.16
C LYS A 50 1.82 4.53 4.02
N ILE A 51 2.88 5.12 4.59
CA ILE A 51 4.25 4.61 4.64
C ILE A 51 4.56 4.14 6.06
N THR A 52 5.06 2.92 6.20
CA THR A 52 5.52 2.41 7.50
C THR A 52 7.03 2.65 7.62
N LEU A 53 7.47 3.30 8.69
CA LEU A 53 8.88 3.41 9.06
C LEU A 53 9.20 2.31 10.05
N LEU A 54 10.38 1.71 9.93
CA LEU A 54 10.87 0.74 10.91
C LEU A 54 12.01 1.31 11.74
N TYR A 55 12.17 0.80 12.96
CA TYR A 55 13.43 0.89 13.68
C TYR A 55 14.46 -0.04 13.01
N PRO A 56 15.57 0.47 12.44
CA PRO A 56 16.47 -0.32 11.59
C PRO A 56 17.55 -1.07 12.38
N GLY A 57 17.66 -0.86 13.69
CA GLY A 57 18.73 -1.39 14.53
C GLY A 57 20.13 -0.95 14.04
N GLU A 58 21.01 -1.91 13.85
CA GLU A 58 22.39 -1.76 13.38
C GLU A 58 22.56 -2.24 11.92
N THR A 59 21.49 -2.16 11.11
CA THR A 59 21.58 -2.47 9.68
C THR A 59 22.18 -1.31 8.88
N SER A 60 23.18 -1.60 8.05
CA SER A 60 23.82 -0.65 7.13
C SER A 60 23.72 -1.13 5.68
N MET A 61 24.17 -0.32 4.72
CA MET A 61 24.27 -0.75 3.33
C MET A 61 25.19 -1.96 3.16
N GLU A 62 26.29 -2.07 3.90
CA GLU A 62 27.16 -3.26 3.87
C GLU A 62 26.45 -4.53 4.35
N TRP A 63 25.55 -4.41 5.33
CA TRP A 63 24.73 -5.53 5.80
C TRP A 63 23.70 -5.94 4.75
N VAL A 64 23.03 -4.96 4.13
CA VAL A 64 22.04 -5.19 3.05
C VAL A 64 22.70 -5.85 1.84
N MET A 65 23.93 -5.47 1.50
CA MET A 65 24.68 -6.01 0.35
C MET A 65 25.38 -7.34 0.65
N THR A 66 25.30 -7.86 1.87
CA THR A 66 25.96 -9.12 2.25
C THR A 66 24.95 -10.27 2.31
N GLY A 67 24.99 -11.17 1.32
CA GLY A 67 24.04 -12.28 1.19
C GLY A 67 23.97 -13.25 2.38
N LYS A 68 25.04 -13.33 3.18
CA LYS A 68 25.04 -14.11 4.44
C LYS A 68 24.15 -13.46 5.51
N ASP A 69 24.06 -12.14 5.51
CA ASP A 69 23.43 -11.35 6.57
C ASP A 69 22.00 -10.96 6.19
N HIS A 70 21.78 -10.64 4.91
CA HIS A 70 20.50 -10.28 4.29
C HIS A 70 20.24 -11.11 3.02
N GLY A 71 19.11 -11.83 2.99
CA GLY A 71 18.76 -12.70 1.85
C GLY A 71 18.41 -11.95 0.55
N GLY A 72 18.16 -10.65 0.62
CA GLY A 72 17.83 -9.81 -0.54
C GLY A 72 19.03 -9.17 -1.24
N ALA A 73 20.26 -9.44 -0.79
CA ALA A 73 21.47 -8.84 -1.37
C ALA A 73 21.60 -9.08 -2.89
N ARG A 74 21.34 -10.31 -3.36
CA ARG A 74 21.46 -10.64 -4.79
C ARG A 74 20.35 -9.99 -5.64
N PRO A 75 19.06 -10.05 -5.26
CA PRO A 75 18.01 -9.29 -5.94
C PRO A 75 18.30 -7.79 -6.02
N LEU A 76 18.80 -7.18 -4.95
CA LEU A 76 19.15 -5.76 -4.93
C LEU A 76 20.31 -5.43 -5.88
N LEU A 77 21.43 -6.15 -5.76
CA LEU A 77 22.66 -5.83 -6.49
C LEU A 77 22.57 -6.19 -7.98
N ASN A 78 21.96 -7.34 -8.29
CA ASN A 78 21.98 -7.91 -9.64
C ASN A 78 20.62 -7.88 -10.33
N GLY A 79 19.52 -7.81 -9.56
CA GLY A 79 18.16 -7.81 -10.08
C GLY A 79 17.56 -6.41 -10.27
N GLY A 80 18.10 -5.40 -9.58
CA GLY A 80 17.50 -4.06 -9.58
C GLY A 80 16.29 -3.93 -8.67
N ASP A 81 16.01 -4.93 -7.84
CA ASP A 81 14.87 -4.92 -6.94
C ASP A 81 15.01 -3.83 -5.88
N ARG A 82 13.91 -3.10 -5.63
CA ARG A 82 13.85 -2.05 -4.62
C ARG A 82 13.55 -2.63 -3.25
N CYS A 83 13.98 -1.96 -2.18
CA CYS A 83 13.63 -2.40 -0.83
C CYS A 83 12.11 -2.52 -0.65
N VAL A 84 11.33 -1.58 -1.20
CA VAL A 84 9.86 -1.60 -1.16
C VAL A 84 9.26 -2.82 -1.85
N THR A 85 9.91 -3.34 -2.90
CA THR A 85 9.44 -4.53 -3.63
C THR A 85 9.36 -5.76 -2.71
N CYS A 86 10.31 -5.91 -1.80
CA CYS A 86 10.36 -7.05 -0.88
C CYS A 86 9.72 -6.74 0.48
N HIS A 87 9.88 -5.51 0.99
CA HIS A 87 9.69 -5.21 2.40
C HIS A 87 8.48 -4.32 2.74
N ASP A 88 7.78 -3.71 1.77
CA ASP A 88 6.70 -2.73 2.05
C ASP A 88 5.64 -3.28 3.02
N LYS A 89 5.29 -4.57 2.91
CA LYS A 89 4.27 -5.24 3.73
C LYS A 89 4.76 -5.75 5.08
N GLU A 90 6.06 -6.03 5.23
CA GLU A 90 6.62 -6.58 6.48
C GLU A 90 7.43 -5.56 7.29
N THR A 91 7.44 -4.29 6.86
CA THR A 91 8.21 -3.21 7.48
C THR A 91 8.02 -3.12 8.99
N GLY A 92 6.78 -3.19 9.46
CA GLY A 92 6.48 -3.18 10.91
C GLY A 92 7.07 -4.38 11.66
N ASP A 93 6.98 -5.58 11.08
CA ASP A 93 7.50 -6.81 11.70
C ASP A 93 9.02 -6.90 11.68
N MET A 94 9.67 -6.31 10.66
CA MET A 94 11.11 -6.09 10.68
C MET A 94 11.51 -5.23 11.88
N GLY A 95 10.85 -4.09 12.07
CA GLY A 95 11.06 -3.22 13.22
C GLY A 95 10.94 -3.98 14.55
N LYS A 96 9.91 -4.83 14.69
CA LYS A 96 9.71 -5.66 15.89
C LYS A 96 10.88 -6.61 16.15
N LYS A 97 11.41 -7.24 15.10
CA LYS A 97 12.57 -8.14 15.21
C LYS A 97 13.83 -7.37 15.64
N MET A 98 14.00 -6.13 15.18
CA MET A 98 15.13 -5.28 15.55
C MET A 98 15.03 -4.80 17.01
N VAL A 99 13.90 -4.21 17.42
CA VAL A 99 13.76 -3.69 18.80
C VAL A 99 13.86 -4.80 19.86
N THR A 100 13.41 -6.02 19.53
CA THR A 100 13.52 -7.19 20.43
C THR A 100 14.88 -7.90 20.39
N GLY A 101 15.82 -7.47 19.54
CA GLY A 101 17.14 -8.10 19.39
C GLY A 101 17.12 -9.46 18.69
N LYS A 102 15.97 -9.87 18.13
CA LYS A 102 15.87 -11.08 17.30
C LYS A 102 16.67 -10.97 16.01
N LYS A 103 16.95 -9.74 15.56
CA LYS A 103 17.77 -9.46 14.37
C LYS A 103 18.53 -8.14 14.55
N ALA A 104 19.78 -8.11 14.07
CA ALA A 104 20.60 -6.92 13.82
C ALA A 104 20.50 -5.75 14.82
N GLU A 105 20.42 -6.06 16.12
CA GLU A 105 20.51 -5.08 17.20
C GLU A 105 21.23 -5.73 18.38
N SER A 106 22.40 -5.19 18.73
CA SER A 106 23.20 -5.69 19.85
C SER A 106 22.71 -5.19 21.22
N HIS A 107 21.94 -4.10 21.27
CA HIS A 107 21.40 -3.47 22.47
C HIS A 107 19.87 -3.31 22.34
N PRO A 108 19.11 -4.42 22.46
CA PRO A 108 17.66 -4.40 22.22
C PRO A 108 16.93 -3.47 23.18
N GLN A 109 15.86 -2.87 22.66
CA GLN A 109 14.94 -1.99 23.39
C GLN A 109 13.51 -2.50 23.16
N PRO A 110 13.10 -3.62 23.79
CA PRO A 110 11.83 -4.28 23.49
C PRO A 110 10.60 -3.38 23.63
N ASP A 111 10.68 -2.40 24.53
CA ASP A 111 9.60 -1.45 24.81
C ASP A 111 9.59 -0.26 23.83
N LYS A 112 10.68 -0.03 23.08
CA LYS A 112 10.71 1.01 22.05
C LYS A 112 9.71 0.67 20.95
N ARG A 113 8.96 1.67 20.52
CA ARG A 113 8.09 1.61 19.34
C ARG A 113 8.85 0.98 18.17
N ALA A 114 8.37 -0.15 17.67
CA ALA A 114 9.03 -0.88 16.58
C ALA A 114 8.93 -0.19 15.21
N SER A 115 7.80 0.50 14.99
CA SER A 115 7.46 1.10 13.70
C SER A 115 6.47 2.26 13.86
N ILE A 116 6.51 3.18 12.90
CA ILE A 116 5.60 4.33 12.82
C ILE A 116 4.84 4.24 11.50
N ALA A 117 3.51 4.26 11.54
CA ALA A 117 2.71 4.38 10.33
C ALA A 117 2.46 5.87 10.06
N VAL A 118 2.98 6.37 8.94
CA VAL A 118 2.92 7.77 8.56
C VAL A 118 2.09 7.92 7.29
N ASN A 119 1.08 8.76 7.36
CA ASN A 119 0.35 9.21 6.18
C ASN A 119 1.15 10.31 5.50
N VAL A 120 1.47 10.11 4.22
CA VAL A 120 2.25 11.04 3.40
C VAL A 120 1.40 11.53 2.24
N GLN A 121 1.35 12.84 2.05
CA GLN A 121 0.72 13.52 0.93
C GLN A 121 1.71 14.52 0.35
N ALA A 122 1.66 14.72 -0.97
CA ALA A 122 2.49 15.69 -1.64
C ALA A 122 1.64 16.56 -2.57
N ALA A 123 1.93 17.86 -2.59
CA ALA A 123 1.29 18.82 -3.47
C ALA A 123 2.34 19.81 -4.00
N HIS A 124 2.04 20.54 -5.06
CA HIS A 124 2.90 21.61 -5.54
C HIS A 124 2.11 22.79 -6.10
N ASP A 125 2.69 23.97 -6.06
CA ASP A 125 2.26 25.12 -6.86
C ASP A 125 3.36 25.46 -7.89
N ALA A 126 3.27 26.63 -8.53
CA ALA A 126 4.26 27.05 -9.52
C ALA A 126 5.69 27.18 -8.96
N ASP A 127 5.83 27.42 -7.65
CA ASP A 127 7.09 27.80 -7.01
C ASP A 127 7.55 26.79 -5.94
N ASN A 128 6.65 26.01 -5.36
CA ASN A 128 6.89 25.23 -4.14
C ASN A 128 6.38 23.79 -4.22
N LEU A 129 7.15 22.90 -3.61
CA LEU A 129 6.73 21.56 -3.17
C LEU A 129 6.22 21.64 -1.73
N TYR A 130 5.08 21.01 -1.49
CA TYR A 130 4.49 20.80 -0.18
C TYR A 130 4.48 19.30 0.16
N LEU A 131 4.98 18.95 1.34
CA LEU A 131 4.96 17.58 1.86
C LEU A 131 4.24 17.56 3.20
N ARG A 132 3.18 16.76 3.30
CA ARG A 132 2.42 16.59 4.54
C ARG A 132 2.64 15.19 5.09
N PHE A 133 3.03 15.14 6.36
CA PHE A 133 3.26 13.93 7.13
C PHE A 133 2.33 13.92 8.33
N ALA A 134 1.63 12.81 8.58
CA ALA A 134 0.80 12.68 9.76
C ALA A 134 0.93 11.30 10.41
N TRP A 135 1.16 11.24 11.73
CA TRP A 135 1.28 9.99 12.49
C TRP A 135 0.90 10.19 13.96
N ASP A 136 0.53 9.09 14.60
CA ASP A 136 0.14 9.10 16.00
C ASP A 136 1.38 9.21 16.89
N ASP A 137 1.32 10.14 17.83
CA ASP A 137 2.27 10.32 18.93
C ASP A 137 2.10 9.20 19.96
N THR A 138 3.12 8.94 20.76
CA THR A 138 3.09 7.89 21.78
C THR A 138 3.71 8.38 23.09
N ASP A 139 3.30 7.78 24.20
CA ASP A 139 3.92 8.06 25.49
C ASP A 139 5.43 7.75 25.47
N HIS A 140 6.18 8.53 26.23
CA HIS A 140 7.63 8.38 26.31
C HIS A 140 8.04 7.02 26.87
N VAL A 141 8.96 6.35 26.19
CA VAL A 141 9.61 5.12 26.66
C VAL A 141 11.07 5.42 26.99
N PRO A 142 11.44 5.52 28.29
CA PRO A 142 12.81 5.81 28.70
C PRO A 142 13.83 4.80 28.17
N VAL A 143 14.90 5.29 27.55
CA VAL A 143 16.00 4.41 27.16
C VAL A 143 16.91 4.08 28.35
N PRO A 144 17.34 2.82 28.52
CA PRO A 144 17.99 2.38 29.77
C PRO A 144 19.45 2.85 29.92
N PHE A 145 20.04 3.47 28.91
CA PHE A 145 21.46 3.86 28.87
C PHE A 145 21.73 5.38 28.89
N VAL A 146 20.66 6.20 29.01
CA VAL A 146 20.75 7.65 29.15
C VAL A 146 20.08 8.06 30.46
N ASP A 147 20.76 8.89 31.25
CA ASP A 147 20.18 9.44 32.49
C ASP A 147 18.98 10.34 32.13
N GLY A 148 17.87 10.18 32.86
CA GLY A 148 16.59 10.80 32.51
C GLY A 148 15.85 10.19 31.29
N GLY A 149 16.39 9.14 30.67
CA GLY A 149 15.68 8.33 29.67
C GLY A 149 15.50 8.96 28.28
N LYS A 150 15.88 10.23 28.08
CA LYS A 150 15.71 10.98 26.82
C LYS A 150 17.06 11.24 26.16
N MET A 151 17.25 10.81 24.91
CA MET A 151 18.52 11.04 24.20
C MET A 151 18.69 12.48 23.74
N ASP A 152 17.60 13.12 23.35
CA ASP A 152 17.50 14.51 22.89
C ASP A 152 16.33 15.20 23.61
N PRO A 153 16.52 15.60 24.88
CA PRO A 153 15.43 16.10 25.73
C PRO A 153 14.74 17.35 25.17
N GLU A 154 15.42 18.12 24.34
CA GLU A 154 14.90 19.35 23.75
C GLU A 154 13.92 19.08 22.61
N ASN A 155 14.00 17.92 21.96
CA ASN A 155 13.25 17.64 20.73
C ASN A 155 12.42 16.35 20.88
N PRO A 156 11.12 16.46 21.19
CA PRO A 156 10.20 15.31 21.21
C PRO A 156 10.27 14.48 19.93
N MET A 157 10.32 15.16 18.79
CA MET A 157 10.56 14.55 17.50
C MET A 157 11.51 15.37 16.61
N LYS A 158 12.15 14.70 15.65
CA LYS A 158 12.75 15.33 14.47
C LYS A 158 12.31 14.59 13.22
N LEU A 159 11.97 15.31 12.16
CA LEU A 159 11.65 14.75 10.84
C LEU A 159 12.75 15.15 9.86
N ALA A 160 13.34 14.16 9.18
CA ALA A 160 14.32 14.38 8.12
C ALA A 160 13.83 13.78 6.81
N VAL A 161 13.94 14.52 5.71
CA VAL A 161 13.55 14.11 4.35
C VAL A 161 14.78 14.15 3.46
N MET A 162 14.96 13.13 2.62
CA MET A 162 16.00 13.08 1.59
C MET A 162 15.41 12.99 0.20
N LEU A 163 16.03 13.73 -0.72
CA LEU A 163 15.73 13.71 -2.15
C LEU A 163 17.01 13.43 -2.94
N ALA A 164 16.91 12.61 -3.98
CA ALA A 164 18.02 12.31 -4.88
C ALA A 164 17.51 12.07 -6.31
N THR A 165 18.41 12.13 -7.29
CA THR A 165 18.16 11.63 -8.64
C THR A 165 18.70 10.19 -8.77
N ASP A 166 18.52 9.59 -9.95
CA ASP A 166 19.14 8.30 -10.29
C ASP A 166 20.65 8.43 -10.59
N ASP A 167 21.23 9.64 -10.50
CA ASP A 167 22.68 9.87 -10.65
C ASP A 167 23.48 9.37 -9.45
N VAL A 168 22.80 9.11 -8.32
CA VAL A 168 23.35 8.49 -7.12
C VAL A 168 23.12 6.98 -7.17
N GLU A 169 24.21 6.22 -7.07
CA GLU A 169 24.21 4.76 -7.08
C GLU A 169 23.26 4.22 -6.00
N PHE A 170 22.34 3.35 -6.43
CA PHE A 170 21.32 2.71 -5.62
C PHE A 170 20.28 3.64 -4.96
N ALA A 171 20.24 4.94 -5.29
CA ALA A 171 19.17 5.82 -4.79
C ALA A 171 17.78 5.31 -5.22
N ASP A 172 17.69 4.76 -6.44
CA ASP A 172 16.49 4.16 -7.05
C ASP A 172 15.88 3.00 -6.25
N ARG A 173 16.71 2.30 -5.47
CA ARG A 173 16.34 1.05 -4.78
C ARG A 173 16.45 1.07 -3.27
N SER A 174 17.38 1.85 -2.73
CA SER A 174 17.73 1.86 -1.30
C SER A 174 17.25 3.12 -0.57
N GLY A 175 16.96 4.22 -1.28
CA GLY A 175 16.61 5.50 -0.68
C GLY A 175 17.63 5.95 0.38
N CYS A 176 17.15 6.38 1.56
CA CYS A 176 18.00 6.87 2.65
C CYS A 176 19.05 5.87 3.17
N TRP A 177 18.87 4.56 2.94
CA TRP A 177 19.80 3.53 3.42
C TRP A 177 21.19 3.63 2.79
N GLN A 178 21.26 4.16 1.57
CA GLN A 178 22.52 4.31 0.84
C GLN A 178 23.55 5.16 1.61
N THR A 179 23.08 6.01 2.51
CA THR A 179 23.92 6.90 3.31
C THR A 179 24.42 6.27 4.62
N CYS A 180 23.89 5.09 4.98
CA CYS A 180 24.13 4.44 6.27
C CYS A 180 25.19 3.34 6.14
N HIS A 181 26.35 3.56 6.75
CA HIS A 181 27.47 2.63 6.71
C HIS A 181 27.80 2.06 8.08
N HIS A 182 28.46 0.90 8.12
CA HIS A 182 28.82 0.21 9.36
C HIS A 182 29.84 1.00 10.23
N ASP A 183 30.57 1.93 9.64
CA ASP A 183 31.60 2.79 10.26
C ASP A 183 31.11 4.21 10.59
N VAL A 184 29.84 4.54 10.33
CA VAL A 184 29.27 5.83 10.79
C VAL A 184 29.10 5.79 12.31
N ARG A 185 29.14 6.98 12.94
CA ARG A 185 29.03 7.10 14.40
C ARG A 185 27.89 6.25 14.97
N THR A 186 28.17 5.58 16.09
CA THR A 186 27.24 4.70 16.82
C THR A 186 26.89 3.37 16.14
N MET A 187 27.48 3.05 14.98
CA MET A 187 27.36 1.73 14.32
C MET A 187 28.51 0.79 14.73
N PRO A 188 28.37 -0.55 14.53
CA PRO A 188 29.26 -1.54 15.13
C PRO A 188 30.74 -1.43 14.76
N ASP A 189 31.05 -0.91 13.58
CA ASP A 189 32.41 -0.79 13.04
C ASP A 189 32.89 0.68 13.04
N THR A 190 32.25 1.54 13.85
CA THR A 190 32.72 2.91 14.09
C THR A 190 34.20 2.87 14.50
N PRO A 191 35.09 3.61 13.83
CA PRO A 191 36.50 3.71 14.20
C PRO A 191 36.69 4.23 15.62
N ALA A 192 37.77 3.81 16.26
CA ALA A 192 38.20 4.38 17.52
C ALA A 192 38.47 5.88 17.39
N ALA A 193 38.29 6.64 18.47
CA ALA A 193 38.40 8.10 18.45
C ALA A 193 39.78 8.60 17.95
N ASP A 194 40.84 7.82 18.18
CA ASP A 194 42.20 8.13 17.76
C ASP A 194 42.51 7.76 16.31
N ALA A 195 41.65 6.99 15.62
CA ALA A 195 41.85 6.58 14.22
C ALA A 195 41.87 7.76 13.23
N ALA A 196 41.33 8.91 13.63
CA ALA A 196 41.40 10.15 12.88
C ALA A 196 42.80 10.81 12.93
N THR A 197 43.62 10.48 13.93
CA THR A 197 44.92 11.13 14.18
C THR A 197 45.89 10.84 13.03
N GLY A 198 46.35 11.88 12.35
CA GLY A 198 47.29 11.76 11.23
C GLY A 198 46.70 11.17 9.95
N ASN A 199 45.39 10.90 9.89
CA ASN A 199 44.72 10.43 8.69
C ASN A 199 44.37 11.62 7.77
N PRO A 200 44.82 11.66 6.50
CA PRO A 200 44.50 12.75 5.57
C PRO A 200 42.99 12.97 5.37
N ALA A 201 42.16 11.92 5.41
CA ALA A 201 40.72 12.05 5.29
C ALA A 201 40.11 12.84 6.47
N ALA A 202 40.66 12.67 7.68
CA ALA A 202 40.21 13.38 8.87
C ALA A 202 40.48 14.89 8.82
N GLN A 203 41.42 15.35 7.99
CA GLN A 203 41.68 16.78 7.78
C GLN A 203 40.63 17.44 6.90
N ARG A 204 39.90 16.66 6.10
CA ARG A 204 38.89 17.13 5.13
C ARG A 204 37.45 16.95 5.63
N LEU A 205 37.23 16.03 6.56
CA LEU A 205 35.91 15.70 7.11
C LEU A 205 35.68 16.39 8.46
N ASN A 206 34.45 16.84 8.71
CA ASN A 206 33.99 17.26 10.04
C ASN A 206 33.69 16.02 10.90
N LEU A 207 34.64 15.69 11.76
CA LEU A 207 34.56 14.55 12.68
C LEU A 207 34.23 14.95 14.12
N ALA A 208 33.78 16.19 14.37
CA ALA A 208 33.51 16.68 15.73
C ALA A 208 32.53 15.78 16.52
N MET A 209 31.59 15.15 15.82
CA MET A 209 30.61 14.21 16.39
C MET A 209 30.85 12.77 15.91
N GLY A 210 32.04 12.46 15.41
CA GLY A 210 32.36 11.24 14.69
C GLY A 210 31.91 11.26 13.23
N ILE A 211 32.14 10.14 12.52
CA ILE A 211 31.79 10.00 11.11
C ILE A 211 30.28 10.13 10.92
N SER A 212 29.89 11.06 10.06
CA SER A 212 28.49 11.28 9.72
C SER A 212 28.06 10.35 8.58
N LYS A 213 27.15 10.80 7.72
CA LYS A 213 26.65 10.03 6.58
C LYS A 213 27.52 10.34 5.36
N TYR A 214 27.70 9.39 4.45
CA TYR A 214 28.43 9.62 3.19
C TYR A 214 27.89 8.71 2.08
N LEU A 215 28.33 8.93 0.85
CA LEU A 215 27.95 8.20 -0.35
C LEU A 215 29.17 7.57 -1.04
N LYS A 216 28.95 6.49 -1.81
CA LYS A 216 30.01 5.75 -2.52
C LYS A 216 30.77 6.61 -3.53
N GLU A 217 30.11 7.59 -4.12
CA GLU A 217 30.65 8.51 -5.12
C GLU A 217 31.82 9.32 -4.60
N SER A 218 31.87 9.54 -3.29
CA SER A 218 32.99 10.20 -2.61
C SER A 218 34.13 9.27 -2.20
N ARG A 219 33.98 7.95 -2.39
CA ARG A 219 34.93 6.92 -1.88
C ARG A 219 35.57 6.13 -3.01
N THR A 220 36.87 5.89 -2.89
CA THR A 220 37.61 4.98 -3.78
C THR A 220 37.18 3.53 -3.57
N ASP A 221 36.94 3.13 -2.33
CA ASP A 221 36.46 1.80 -1.96
C ASP A 221 35.54 1.82 -0.73
N ILE A 222 34.68 0.81 -0.59
CA ILE A 222 33.89 0.54 0.62
C ILE A 222 34.00 -0.97 0.90
N GLU A 223 34.58 -1.37 2.04
CA GLU A 223 34.66 -2.78 2.43
C GLU A 223 33.28 -3.26 2.91
N VAL A 224 32.61 -4.04 2.06
CA VAL A 224 31.26 -4.55 2.31
C VAL A 224 31.26 -5.83 3.15
N GLN A 225 32.23 -6.71 2.93
CA GLN A 225 32.10 -8.12 3.32
C GLN A 225 32.59 -8.40 4.75
N GLY A 226 33.50 -7.57 5.27
CA GLY A 226 34.10 -7.78 6.60
C GLY A 226 34.86 -9.11 6.74
N ARG A 227 35.27 -9.72 5.61
CA ARG A 227 35.91 -11.04 5.63
C ARG A 227 37.22 -11.00 6.40
N ARG A 228 37.48 -12.06 7.17
CA ARG A 228 38.71 -12.21 7.97
C ARG A 228 38.89 -11.08 9.00
N GLY A 229 37.79 -10.54 9.53
CA GLY A 229 37.82 -9.52 10.58
C GLY A 229 38.15 -8.11 10.09
N LYS A 230 38.09 -7.87 8.77
CA LYS A 230 38.18 -6.51 8.25
C LYS A 230 37.02 -5.66 8.75
N VAL A 231 37.31 -4.40 9.09
CA VAL A 231 36.33 -3.38 9.45
C VAL A 231 35.55 -3.01 8.19
N ARG A 232 34.22 -3.02 8.26
CA ARG A 232 33.36 -2.62 7.15
C ARG A 232 33.22 -1.10 7.08
N GLY A 233 32.98 -0.60 5.88
CA GLY A 233 32.90 0.83 5.60
C GLY A 233 34.07 1.35 4.78
N GLY A 234 34.22 2.66 4.73
CA GLY A 234 35.17 3.35 3.86
C GLY A 234 35.37 4.82 4.20
N TRP A 235 35.15 5.23 5.45
CA TRP A 235 35.30 6.63 5.87
C TRP A 235 36.67 7.23 5.51
N ASP A 236 37.75 6.44 5.53
CA ASP A 236 39.12 6.86 5.25
C ASP A 236 39.51 6.74 3.77
N LYS A 237 38.63 6.21 2.92
CA LYS A 237 38.88 5.96 1.48
C LYS A 237 38.41 7.11 0.61
N LEU A 238 38.59 8.34 1.08
CA LEU A 238 38.11 9.55 0.41
C LEU A 238 38.80 9.75 -0.96
N LYS A 239 38.02 10.04 -2.00
CA LYS A 239 38.53 10.47 -3.31
C LYS A 239 39.21 11.84 -3.23
N SER A 240 39.88 12.27 -4.30
CA SER A 240 40.46 13.61 -4.37
C SER A 240 39.39 14.69 -4.18
N GLU A 241 39.78 15.91 -3.81
CA GLU A 241 38.82 17.02 -3.69
C GLU A 241 38.17 17.35 -5.03
N GLU A 242 38.94 17.26 -6.11
CA GLU A 242 38.49 17.51 -7.47
C GLU A 242 37.44 16.47 -7.88
N GLU A 243 37.66 15.20 -7.57
CA GLU A 243 36.69 14.13 -7.83
C GLU A 243 35.39 14.31 -7.03
N VAL A 244 35.49 14.70 -5.75
CA VAL A 244 34.31 14.97 -4.91
C VAL A 244 33.55 16.20 -5.43
N LYS A 245 34.24 17.27 -5.83
CA LYS A 245 33.63 18.45 -6.46
C LYS A 245 32.96 18.10 -7.79
N ALA A 246 33.57 17.23 -8.60
CA ALA A 246 33.00 16.77 -9.85
C ALA A 246 31.73 15.94 -9.62
N ALA A 247 31.72 15.04 -8.63
CA ALA A 247 30.52 14.28 -8.26
C ALA A 247 29.38 15.21 -7.80
N LEU A 248 29.69 16.22 -6.98
CA LEU A 248 28.71 17.22 -6.54
C LEU A 248 28.13 18.00 -7.73
N ALA A 249 28.98 18.46 -8.65
CA ALA A 249 28.57 19.17 -9.87
C ALA A 249 27.74 18.30 -10.82
N ALA A 250 27.90 16.98 -10.76
CA ALA A 250 27.13 16.01 -11.52
C ALA A 250 25.83 15.56 -10.83
N ASN A 251 25.38 16.26 -9.79
CA ASN A 251 24.20 15.92 -8.97
C ASN A 251 24.27 14.57 -8.26
N GLN A 252 25.48 14.05 -8.04
CA GLN A 252 25.68 12.78 -7.32
C GLN A 252 25.70 13.01 -5.81
N PHE A 253 24.65 13.63 -5.28
CA PHE A 253 24.46 13.90 -3.85
C PHE A 253 23.01 13.64 -3.45
N MET A 254 22.75 13.48 -2.14
CA MET A 254 21.38 13.46 -1.62
C MET A 254 21.10 14.76 -0.90
N ASP A 255 20.08 15.50 -1.35
CA ASP A 255 19.53 16.66 -0.66
C ASP A 255 18.85 16.21 0.64
N LEU A 256 18.97 17.00 1.70
CA LEU A 256 18.54 16.67 3.05
C LEU A 256 17.90 17.88 3.73
N LEU A 257 16.64 17.71 4.13
CA LEU A 257 15.88 18.66 4.94
C LEU A 257 15.63 18.07 6.32
N ARG A 258 15.76 18.84 7.39
CA ARG A 258 15.46 18.39 8.75
C ARG A 258 14.74 19.45 9.59
N TYR A 259 13.64 19.04 10.18
CA TYR A 259 12.89 19.79 11.18
C TYR A 259 13.14 19.23 12.58
N LYS A 260 13.29 20.11 13.57
CA LYS A 260 13.38 19.77 15.00
C LYS A 260 12.25 20.44 15.77
N SER A 261 11.42 19.62 16.43
CA SER A 261 10.19 20.11 17.10
C SER A 261 10.40 21.01 18.32
N GLY A 262 11.55 20.94 18.99
CA GLY A 262 11.77 21.61 20.27
C GLY A 262 11.57 23.12 20.19
N LYS A 263 12.31 23.78 19.30
CA LYS A 263 12.22 25.22 19.02
C LYS A 263 11.67 25.52 17.62
N GLY A 264 11.24 24.50 16.89
CA GLY A 264 10.79 24.63 15.51
C GLY A 264 11.93 24.94 14.52
N GLU A 265 13.14 24.45 14.79
CA GLU A 265 14.31 24.72 13.96
C GLU A 265 14.27 23.91 12.65
N THR A 266 14.67 24.56 11.55
CA THR A 266 14.88 23.92 10.25
C THR A 266 16.36 23.96 9.87
N GLU A 267 16.85 22.89 9.25
CA GLU A 267 18.21 22.77 8.73
C GLU A 267 18.16 22.04 7.38
N ASP A 268 18.88 22.54 6.39
CA ASP A 268 18.95 21.94 5.06
C ASP A 268 20.36 21.98 4.46
N GLY A 269 20.67 20.97 3.65
CA GLY A 269 21.97 20.75 3.04
C GLY A 269 21.99 19.43 2.26
N TYR A 270 23.14 18.74 2.23
CA TYR A 270 23.28 17.51 1.46
C TYR A 270 24.21 16.49 2.09
N ILE A 271 24.19 15.28 1.54
CA ILE A 271 25.13 14.20 1.83
C ILE A 271 25.91 13.87 0.56
N LEU A 272 27.24 13.90 0.67
CA LEU A 272 28.16 13.35 -0.33
C LEU A 272 29.36 12.70 0.34
N ASP A 273 30.40 13.46 0.67
CA ASP A 273 31.58 12.96 1.38
C ASP A 273 31.37 12.93 2.90
N GLN A 274 30.46 13.77 3.36
CA GLN A 274 29.91 13.87 4.71
C GLN A 274 28.51 14.46 4.64
N ARG A 275 27.83 14.57 5.79
CA ARG A 275 26.56 15.30 5.93
C ARG A 275 26.80 16.78 6.22
N TYR A 276 26.32 17.63 5.33
CA TYR A 276 26.20 19.07 5.51
C TYR A 276 24.76 19.38 5.93
N MET A 277 24.58 20.17 7.00
CA MET A 277 23.26 20.58 7.52
C MET A 277 23.06 22.11 7.40
N SER A 278 23.76 22.71 6.44
CA SER A 278 23.72 24.13 6.15
C SER A 278 24.05 24.35 4.68
N GLY A 279 23.56 25.44 4.11
CA GLY A 279 23.91 25.88 2.75
C GLY A 279 22.84 25.57 1.71
N GLY A 280 21.74 24.91 2.07
CA GLY A 280 20.54 24.85 1.24
C GLY A 280 19.78 26.18 1.18
N GLN A 281 18.72 26.21 0.37
CA GLN A 281 17.91 27.42 0.14
C GLN A 281 16.93 27.79 1.27
N GLY A 282 16.84 26.96 2.31
CA GLY A 282 15.86 27.05 3.37
C GLY A 282 14.50 26.46 2.98
N PHE A 283 13.69 26.14 3.98
CA PHE A 283 12.32 25.67 3.83
C PHE A 283 11.50 26.06 5.06
N GLU A 284 10.18 26.11 4.90
CA GLU A 284 9.22 26.45 5.94
C GLU A 284 8.54 25.19 6.47
N VAL A 285 8.17 25.17 7.75
CA VAL A 285 7.45 24.06 8.37
C VAL A 285 6.29 24.58 9.22
N ASP A 286 5.11 24.01 9.01
CA ASP A 286 3.99 24.05 9.95
C ASP A 286 3.89 22.68 10.64
N ALA A 287 4.21 22.61 11.92
CA ALA A 287 4.18 21.37 12.69
C ALA A 287 3.28 21.53 13.91
N ARG A 288 2.35 20.59 14.09
CA ARG A 288 1.37 20.62 15.17
C ARG A 288 1.16 19.23 15.73
N ASN A 289 0.88 19.17 17.03
CA ASN A 289 0.42 17.96 17.71
C ASN A 289 -1.04 18.19 18.10
N GLU A 290 -1.95 17.61 17.32
CA GLU A 290 -3.39 17.77 17.47
C GLU A 290 -3.97 16.48 18.02
N GLY A 291 -4.37 16.46 19.29
CA GLY A 291 -5.03 15.30 19.90
C GLY A 291 -4.16 14.04 19.95
N GLY A 292 -2.85 14.18 20.18
CA GLY A 292 -1.92 13.05 20.19
C GLY A 292 -1.50 12.58 18.80
N ARG A 293 -1.67 13.42 17.78
CA ARG A 293 -1.25 13.16 16.41
C ARG A 293 -0.38 14.29 15.90
N TRP A 294 0.83 13.95 15.47
CA TRP A 294 1.69 14.89 14.75
C TRP A 294 1.15 15.08 13.34
N VAL A 295 1.04 16.35 12.92
CA VAL A 295 0.82 16.76 11.54
C VAL A 295 1.91 17.77 11.21
N VAL A 296 2.75 17.43 10.22
CA VAL A 296 3.87 18.26 9.79
C VAL A 296 3.72 18.53 8.30
N VAL A 297 3.61 19.81 7.93
CA VAL A 297 3.63 20.27 6.55
C VAL A 297 4.94 20.99 6.32
N MET A 298 5.71 20.55 5.33
CA MET A 298 6.94 21.20 4.87
C MET A 298 6.66 21.90 3.54
N LYS A 299 7.13 23.14 3.39
CA LYS A 299 7.07 23.92 2.14
C LYS A 299 8.49 24.26 1.71
N ARG A 300 8.88 23.79 0.53
CA ARG A 300 10.21 23.96 -0.05
C ARG A 300 10.07 24.52 -1.45
N LYS A 301 10.90 25.49 -1.84
CA LYS A 301 10.96 25.96 -3.23
C LYS A 301 11.37 24.84 -4.17
N LEU A 302 10.84 24.83 -5.39
CA LEU A 302 11.18 23.84 -6.41
C LEU A 302 12.58 24.09 -6.98
N VAL A 303 12.88 25.34 -7.35
CA VAL A 303 14.14 25.73 -7.99
C VAL A 303 15.12 26.26 -6.94
N SER A 304 16.32 25.69 -6.91
CA SER A 304 17.43 26.14 -6.07
C SER A 304 18.65 26.54 -6.90
N ASP A 305 19.29 27.64 -6.51
CA ASP A 305 20.59 28.09 -7.01
C ASP A 305 21.75 27.69 -6.08
N LYS A 306 21.45 26.95 -5.00
CA LYS A 306 22.43 26.57 -3.97
C LYS A 306 23.13 25.28 -4.36
N THR A 307 24.43 25.24 -4.08
CA THR A 307 25.24 24.04 -4.34
C THR A 307 24.83 22.93 -3.37
N GLY A 308 24.57 21.74 -3.90
CA GLY A 308 24.10 20.62 -3.07
C GLY A 308 22.64 20.76 -2.64
N ASP A 309 21.82 21.47 -3.42
CA ASP A 309 20.37 21.57 -3.20
C ASP A 309 19.67 21.34 -4.53
N LEU A 310 18.76 20.36 -4.59
CA LEU A 310 18.22 19.89 -5.86
C LEU A 310 17.20 20.88 -6.45
N SER A 311 17.38 21.25 -7.71
CA SER A 311 16.29 21.85 -8.48
C SER A 311 15.31 20.76 -8.92
N LEU A 312 14.06 20.86 -8.48
CA LEU A 312 12.98 19.94 -8.79
C LEU A 312 12.24 20.43 -10.03
N THR A 313 12.13 19.56 -11.04
CA THR A 313 11.46 19.83 -12.31
C THR A 313 10.35 18.81 -12.53
N MET A 314 9.28 19.25 -13.20
CA MET A 314 8.06 18.44 -13.33
C MET A 314 8.23 17.19 -14.20
N ASP A 315 9.25 17.17 -15.06
CA ASP A 315 9.55 16.08 -15.99
C ASP A 315 10.41 14.96 -15.39
N LYS A 316 10.87 15.11 -14.14
CA LYS A 316 11.76 14.17 -13.48
C LYS A 316 11.06 13.38 -12.37
N ILE A 317 11.60 12.18 -12.13
CA ILE A 317 11.26 11.36 -10.98
C ILE A 317 12.43 11.43 -10.00
N TYR A 318 12.12 11.62 -8.73
CA TYR A 318 13.07 11.78 -7.64
C TYR A 318 12.97 10.60 -6.69
N ASN A 319 14.10 10.18 -6.16
CA ASN A 319 14.18 9.21 -5.09
C ASN A 319 13.91 9.92 -3.76
N PHE A 320 12.91 9.44 -3.03
CA PHE A 320 12.36 10.03 -1.82
C PHE A 320 12.47 9.04 -0.66
N GLY A 321 12.91 9.54 0.49
CA GLY A 321 12.86 8.80 1.75
C GLY A 321 12.89 9.75 2.93
N PHE A 322 12.50 9.26 4.09
CA PHE A 322 12.46 10.07 5.30
C PHE A 322 12.68 9.26 6.57
N ALA A 323 13.06 9.95 7.62
CA ALA A 323 13.33 9.40 8.94
C ALA A 323 12.67 10.25 10.02
N ILE A 324 12.19 9.59 11.06
CA ILE A 324 11.65 10.22 12.25
C ILE A 324 12.46 9.76 13.44
N HIS A 325 13.15 10.71 14.07
CA HIS A 325 13.58 10.52 15.46
C HIS A 325 12.37 10.80 16.34
N ASP A 326 11.63 9.75 16.68
CA ASP A 326 10.47 9.82 17.58
C ASP A 326 10.93 9.63 19.04
N ASP A 327 10.10 10.08 19.98
CA ASP A 327 10.31 9.85 21.41
C ASP A 327 11.70 10.29 21.93
N TYR A 328 12.07 11.55 21.66
CA TYR A 328 13.34 12.15 22.08
C TYR A 328 14.58 11.37 21.63
N SER A 329 14.46 10.55 20.58
CA SER A 329 15.56 9.72 20.11
C SER A 329 16.62 10.53 19.35
N ASN A 330 17.83 9.98 19.30
CA ASN A 330 18.94 10.59 18.56
C ASN A 330 19.82 9.52 17.90
N ALA A 331 20.79 9.95 17.10
CA ALA A 331 21.75 9.07 16.43
C ALA A 331 21.07 7.94 15.64
N ARG A 332 21.53 6.69 15.78
CA ARG A 332 20.97 5.54 15.06
C ARG A 332 19.58 5.10 15.53
N PHE A 333 19.04 5.68 16.60
CA PHE A 333 17.82 5.20 17.25
C PHE A 333 16.49 5.75 16.67
N HIS A 334 16.51 6.11 15.39
CA HIS A 334 15.35 6.63 14.66
C HIS A 334 14.56 5.52 13.97
N HIS A 335 13.40 5.90 13.45
CA HIS A 335 12.66 5.13 12.46
C HIS A 335 12.93 5.70 11.08
N VAL A 336 12.99 4.85 10.07
CA VAL A 336 13.33 5.27 8.70
C VAL A 336 12.51 4.50 7.68
N SER A 337 12.18 5.19 6.59
CA SER A 337 11.35 4.69 5.50
C SER A 337 12.19 3.93 4.49
N LEU A 338 11.61 2.93 3.82
CA LEU A 338 12.21 2.38 2.61
C LEU A 338 12.36 3.48 1.52
N GLY A 339 13.02 3.15 0.41
CA GLY A 339 13.16 4.07 -0.73
C GLY A 339 11.91 4.12 -1.61
N TYR A 340 11.33 5.31 -1.75
CA TYR A 340 10.16 5.61 -2.57
C TYR A 340 10.52 6.52 -3.74
N LYS A 341 9.63 6.66 -4.72
CA LYS A 341 9.75 7.60 -5.83
C LYS A 341 8.70 8.70 -5.71
N LEU A 342 9.15 9.94 -5.93
CA LEU A 342 8.36 11.15 -5.97
C LEU A 342 8.36 11.72 -7.39
N ALA A 343 7.19 12.06 -7.92
CA ALA A 343 7.06 12.79 -9.18
C ALA A 343 5.96 13.84 -9.09
N PHE A 344 5.83 14.67 -10.12
CA PHE A 344 4.86 15.76 -10.18
C PHE A 344 3.81 15.48 -11.25
N ASP A 345 2.52 15.54 -10.86
CA ASP A 345 1.36 15.29 -11.73
C ASP A 345 1.50 14.04 -12.63
N SER A 346 2.24 13.04 -12.16
CA SER A 346 2.68 11.91 -12.97
C SER A 346 1.76 10.71 -12.78
N GLN A 347 1.54 9.99 -13.88
CA GLN A 347 0.90 8.67 -13.90
C GLN A 347 1.92 7.56 -14.20
N ALA A 348 3.22 7.86 -14.07
CA ALA A 348 4.28 6.90 -14.34
C ALA A 348 4.24 5.72 -13.35
N GLU A 349 4.40 4.50 -13.86
CA GLU A 349 4.45 3.30 -13.04
C GLU A 349 5.67 3.32 -12.09
N GLY A 350 5.48 2.84 -10.86
CA GLY A 350 6.54 2.80 -9.86
C GLY A 350 6.81 4.13 -9.13
N VAL A 351 5.95 5.14 -9.32
CA VAL A 351 5.91 6.36 -8.48
C VAL A 351 4.93 6.13 -7.33
N GLU A 352 5.41 6.17 -6.09
CA GLU A 352 4.57 5.95 -4.91
C GLU A 352 4.02 7.25 -4.29
N ILE A 353 4.71 8.37 -4.50
CA ILE A 353 4.32 9.70 -4.02
C ILE A 353 4.15 10.62 -5.23
N ASN A 354 2.92 11.05 -5.51
CA ASN A 354 2.66 12.00 -6.59
C ASN A 354 2.34 13.36 -5.98
N ALA A 355 3.22 14.34 -6.19
CA ALA A 355 2.93 15.72 -5.87
C ALA A 355 1.91 16.25 -6.89
N VAL A 356 0.70 16.56 -6.42
CA VAL A 356 -0.37 17.05 -7.28
C VAL A 356 -0.50 18.56 -7.22
N LYS A 357 -0.82 19.22 -8.34
CA LYS A 357 -0.94 20.67 -8.37
C LYS A 357 -2.05 21.18 -7.43
N ARG A 358 -1.74 22.07 -6.50
CA ARG A 358 -2.67 22.76 -5.60
C ARG A 358 -2.21 24.20 -5.38
N GLU A 359 -3.11 25.15 -5.58
CA GLU A 359 -2.83 26.55 -5.26
C GLU A 359 -3.04 26.78 -3.75
N ALA A 360 -2.09 27.43 -3.09
CA ALA A 360 -2.24 27.84 -1.70
C ALA A 360 -3.33 28.93 -1.60
N ALA A 361 -4.33 28.71 -0.75
CA ALA A 361 -5.34 29.72 -0.47
C ALA A 361 -4.66 30.96 0.14
N ALA A 362 -4.88 32.15 -0.46
CA ALA A 362 -4.44 33.40 0.12
C ALA A 362 -5.07 33.58 1.53
N PRO A 363 -4.40 34.24 2.49
CA PRO A 363 -5.01 34.56 3.77
C PRO A 363 -6.07 35.63 3.55
N VAL A 364 -7.34 35.22 3.44
CA VAL A 364 -8.46 36.13 3.24
C VAL A 364 -9.37 36.15 4.48
N ALA A 365 -9.64 37.37 4.94
CA ALA A 365 -10.59 37.69 6.00
C ALA A 365 -11.97 37.09 5.75
N ALA A 366 -12.65 36.75 6.85
CA ALA A 366 -13.96 36.14 6.88
C ALA A 366 -14.99 36.83 5.97
N ALA A 367 -15.71 36.05 5.17
CA ALA A 367 -16.94 36.46 4.52
C ALA A 367 -18.01 35.36 4.63
N ALA A 368 -19.24 35.83 4.83
CA ALA A 368 -20.46 35.10 5.16
C ALA A 368 -21.13 34.43 3.91
N PRO A 369 -22.23 33.67 4.09
CA PRO A 369 -22.62 32.54 3.22
C PRO A 369 -23.30 32.97 1.92
N SER A 370 -23.19 32.15 0.88
CA SER A 370 -23.92 32.30 -0.38
C SER A 370 -24.92 31.16 -0.61
N SER A 371 -26.11 31.56 -1.06
CA SER A 371 -27.34 30.76 -1.24
C SER A 371 -27.36 30.00 -2.58
N PRO A 372 -28.29 29.03 -2.75
CA PRO A 372 -28.19 27.95 -3.74
C PRO A 372 -28.71 28.34 -5.13
N LYS A 373 -28.23 27.65 -6.18
CA LYS A 373 -28.70 27.83 -7.55
C LYS A 373 -29.38 26.55 -8.08
N SER A 374 -30.55 26.79 -8.68
CA SER A 374 -31.63 25.86 -9.05
C SER A 374 -31.28 24.79 -10.09
N ALA A 375 -31.93 23.64 -9.93
CA ALA A 375 -31.97 22.48 -10.82
C ALA A 375 -32.93 22.65 -12.03
N ALA A 376 -32.75 21.78 -13.03
CA ALA A 376 -33.67 21.49 -14.15
C ALA A 376 -33.52 20.00 -14.55
N PRO A 377 -34.51 19.37 -15.19
CA PRO A 377 -35.28 18.27 -14.60
C PRO A 377 -34.72 16.88 -14.84
N SER A 378 -34.80 16.04 -13.80
CA SER A 378 -34.61 14.59 -13.85
C SER A 378 -35.90 13.88 -14.24
N VAL A 379 -35.82 12.90 -15.15
CA VAL A 379 -36.86 11.88 -15.27
C VAL A 379 -36.64 10.90 -14.13
N ALA A 380 -37.35 11.11 -13.03
CA ALA A 380 -37.34 10.21 -11.89
C ALA A 380 -38.24 9.00 -12.17
N THR A 381 -37.65 7.80 -12.15
CA THR A 381 -38.37 6.60 -11.72
C THR A 381 -37.98 6.38 -10.26
N GLY A 382 -38.90 6.68 -9.34
CA GLY A 382 -38.63 6.69 -7.90
C GLY A 382 -38.03 5.37 -7.40
N SER A 383 -36.90 5.45 -6.71
CA SER A 383 -36.39 4.34 -5.91
C SER A 383 -37.16 4.26 -4.59
N ALA A 384 -37.68 3.08 -4.25
CA ALA A 384 -38.37 2.83 -2.99
C ALA A 384 -37.39 2.56 -1.81
N ILE A 385 -36.08 2.59 -2.07
CA ILE A 385 -35.03 2.49 -1.05
C ILE A 385 -34.71 3.90 -0.53
N ASN A 386 -35.30 4.26 0.62
CA ASN A 386 -35.10 5.55 1.28
C ASN A 386 -34.22 5.41 2.53
N VAL A 387 -32.94 5.76 2.40
CA VAL A 387 -31.90 5.60 3.43
C VAL A 387 -31.06 6.87 3.54
N ASP A 388 -30.68 7.26 4.76
CA ASP A 388 -29.75 8.38 4.97
C ASP A 388 -28.29 7.92 4.78
N TRP A 389 -27.82 8.02 3.54
CA TRP A 389 -26.45 7.64 3.17
C TRP A 389 -25.37 8.50 3.81
N SER A 390 -25.69 9.65 4.43
CA SER A 390 -24.68 10.48 5.10
C SER A 390 -24.12 9.84 6.38
N LYS A 391 -24.81 8.84 6.92
CA LYS A 391 -24.42 8.06 8.10
C LYS A 391 -23.88 6.67 7.77
N ALA A 392 -23.91 6.28 6.49
CA ALA A 392 -23.45 4.96 6.07
C ALA A 392 -21.93 4.84 6.20
N GLY A 393 -21.44 3.61 6.42
CA GLY A 393 -20.02 3.33 6.24
C GLY A 393 -19.67 3.47 4.77
N ASN A 394 -18.55 4.12 4.46
CA ASN A 394 -18.11 4.32 3.08
C ASN A 394 -16.74 3.70 2.84
N ARG A 395 -16.59 3.01 1.71
CA ARG A 395 -15.28 2.59 1.19
C ARG A 395 -15.24 2.69 -0.33
N THR A 396 -14.15 3.27 -0.85
CA THR A 396 -13.84 3.14 -2.29
C THR A 396 -13.07 1.85 -2.56
N ILE A 397 -13.60 1.02 -3.46
CA ILE A 397 -13.03 -0.26 -3.88
C ILE A 397 -12.66 -0.18 -5.35
N THR A 398 -11.44 -0.60 -5.68
CA THR A 398 -11.04 -0.79 -7.08
C THR A 398 -11.39 -2.21 -7.49
N LEU A 399 -12.12 -2.37 -8.59
CA LEU A 399 -12.31 -3.66 -9.26
C LEU A 399 -11.33 -3.74 -10.42
N LEU A 400 -10.78 -4.93 -10.67
CA LEU A 400 -9.94 -5.19 -11.84
C LEU A 400 -10.66 -6.07 -12.85
N TYR A 401 -10.28 -5.93 -14.11
CA TYR A 401 -10.50 -6.94 -15.13
C TYR A 401 -9.53 -8.12 -14.88
N PRO A 402 -10.02 -9.35 -14.59
CA PRO A 402 -9.16 -10.45 -14.15
C PRO A 402 -8.58 -11.28 -15.30
N GLY A 403 -9.04 -11.07 -16.53
CA GLY A 403 -8.67 -11.92 -17.67
C GLY A 403 -9.03 -13.40 -17.45
N GLU A 404 -8.03 -14.27 -17.47
CA GLU A 404 -8.14 -15.73 -17.37
C GLU A 404 -7.56 -16.27 -16.04
N THR A 405 -7.37 -15.42 -15.02
CA THR A 405 -6.81 -15.86 -13.73
C THR A 405 -7.84 -16.62 -12.88
N SER A 406 -7.84 -17.95 -12.97
CA SER A 406 -8.65 -18.84 -12.10
C SER A 406 -8.00 -19.09 -10.73
N MET A 407 -8.70 -19.80 -9.84
CA MET A 407 -8.11 -20.31 -8.60
C MET A 407 -6.88 -21.18 -8.85
N GLU A 408 -6.89 -22.05 -9.86
CA GLU A 408 -5.73 -22.88 -10.19
C GLU A 408 -4.51 -22.04 -10.60
N TRP A 409 -4.75 -20.91 -11.26
CA TRP A 409 -3.70 -19.95 -11.61
C TRP A 409 -3.14 -19.27 -10.36
N VAL A 410 -4.00 -18.81 -9.44
CA VAL A 410 -3.60 -18.17 -8.17
C VAL A 410 -2.79 -19.14 -7.29
N MET A 411 -3.17 -20.42 -7.28
CA MET A 411 -2.53 -21.45 -6.46
C MET A 411 -1.27 -22.06 -7.11
N THR A 412 -0.89 -21.63 -8.32
CA THR A 412 0.29 -22.13 -9.02
C THR A 412 1.44 -21.12 -9.00
N GLY A 413 2.49 -21.43 -8.23
CA GLY A 413 3.64 -20.53 -8.04
C GLY A 413 4.41 -20.15 -9.32
N LYS A 414 4.31 -20.95 -10.39
CA LYS A 414 4.87 -20.59 -11.71
C LYS A 414 4.11 -19.43 -12.36
N ASP A 415 2.81 -19.35 -12.11
CA ASP A 415 1.91 -18.44 -12.81
C ASP A 415 1.67 -17.16 -11.99
N HIS A 416 1.57 -17.34 -10.65
CA HIS A 416 1.35 -16.29 -9.66
C HIS A 416 2.35 -16.37 -8.50
N GLY A 417 3.08 -15.27 -8.25
CA GLY A 417 4.07 -15.21 -7.17
C GLY A 417 3.50 -15.30 -5.75
N GLY A 418 2.18 -15.08 -5.58
CA GLY A 418 1.49 -15.13 -4.30
C GLY A 418 0.94 -16.51 -3.91
N ALA A 419 1.17 -17.56 -4.71
CA ALA A 419 0.62 -18.89 -4.45
C ALA A 419 0.99 -19.46 -3.06
N ARG A 420 2.25 -19.30 -2.63
CA ARG A 420 2.70 -19.80 -1.33
C ARG A 420 2.14 -18.98 -0.16
N PRO A 421 2.21 -17.63 -0.16
CA PRO A 421 1.52 -16.81 0.83
C PRO A 421 0.02 -17.14 0.97
N PHE A 422 -0.66 -17.36 -0.16
CA PHE A 422 -2.08 -17.71 -0.17
C PHE A 422 -2.37 -19.10 0.44
N MET A 423 -1.69 -20.14 -0.06
CA MET A 423 -1.99 -21.53 0.31
C MET A 423 -1.47 -21.91 1.69
N ILE A 424 -0.28 -21.43 2.06
CA ILE A 424 0.40 -21.82 3.30
C ILE A 424 0.36 -20.70 4.34
N GLY A 425 0.47 -19.44 3.91
CA GLY A 425 0.49 -18.29 4.80
C GLY A 425 -0.89 -17.87 5.31
N GLY A 426 -1.96 -18.21 4.58
CA GLY A 426 -3.30 -17.70 4.90
C GLY A 426 -3.52 -16.26 4.42
N ASP A 427 -2.62 -15.71 3.59
CA ASP A 427 -2.72 -14.34 3.15
C ASP A 427 -3.92 -14.14 2.22
N ARG A 428 -4.63 -13.03 2.43
CA ARG A 428 -5.76 -12.61 1.58
C ARG A 428 -5.26 -12.00 0.29
N CYS A 429 -6.03 -12.16 -0.79
CA CYS A 429 -5.79 -11.42 -2.03
C CYS A 429 -5.72 -9.91 -1.75
N PHE A 430 -6.65 -9.42 -0.93
CA PHE A 430 -6.68 -8.04 -0.44
C PHE A 430 -5.35 -7.57 0.18
N THR A 431 -4.79 -8.35 1.11
CA THR A 431 -3.50 -8.06 1.78
C THR A 431 -2.38 -7.79 0.78
N CYS A 432 -2.39 -8.53 -0.34
CA CYS A 432 -1.36 -8.38 -1.35
C CYS A 432 -1.66 -7.30 -2.40
N HIS A 433 -2.92 -7.17 -2.79
CA HIS A 433 -3.30 -6.57 -4.08
C HIS A 433 -4.09 -5.27 -4.00
N ASP A 434 -4.57 -4.86 -2.81
CA ASP A 434 -5.45 -3.68 -2.66
C ASP A 434 -4.89 -2.43 -3.36
N LYS A 435 -3.58 -2.20 -3.20
CA LYS A 435 -2.87 -1.03 -3.73
C LYS A 435 -2.48 -1.13 -5.20
N GLU A 436 -2.43 -2.32 -5.79
CA GLU A 436 -2.00 -2.55 -7.19
C GLU A 436 -3.14 -3.04 -8.09
N THR A 437 -4.39 -3.01 -7.59
CA THR A 437 -5.55 -3.58 -8.28
C THR A 437 -5.77 -2.98 -9.66
N ALA A 438 -5.60 -1.66 -9.80
CA ALA A 438 -5.74 -0.98 -11.08
C ALA A 438 -4.67 -1.44 -12.10
N ASP A 439 -3.43 -1.58 -11.65
CA ASP A 439 -2.29 -1.97 -12.48
C ASP A 439 -2.38 -3.42 -12.94
N MET A 440 -2.87 -4.32 -12.07
CA MET A 440 -3.20 -5.68 -12.48
C MET A 440 -4.19 -5.67 -13.63
N GLY A 441 -5.28 -4.91 -13.48
CA GLY A 441 -6.30 -4.75 -14.52
C GLY A 441 -5.73 -4.26 -15.85
N LYS A 442 -4.83 -3.27 -15.82
CA LYS A 442 -4.12 -2.74 -16.99
C LYS A 442 -3.29 -3.82 -17.72
N LYS A 443 -2.56 -4.66 -16.97
CA LYS A 443 -1.79 -5.77 -17.55
C LYS A 443 -2.69 -6.83 -18.20
N MET A 444 -3.87 -7.09 -17.63
CA MET A 444 -4.83 -8.03 -18.20
C MET A 444 -5.45 -7.49 -19.50
N VAL A 445 -5.96 -6.24 -19.52
CA VAL A 445 -6.63 -5.71 -20.73
C VAL A 445 -5.70 -5.48 -21.92
N THR A 446 -4.39 -5.33 -21.67
CA THR A 446 -3.38 -5.21 -22.72
C THR A 446 -2.90 -6.57 -23.25
N GLY A 447 -3.30 -7.69 -22.63
CA GLY A 447 -2.76 -9.02 -22.92
C GLY A 447 -1.33 -9.24 -22.40
N ALA A 448 -0.75 -8.27 -21.68
CA ALA A 448 0.58 -8.40 -21.10
C ALA A 448 0.66 -9.51 -20.03
N LYS A 449 -0.48 -9.86 -19.42
CA LYS A 449 -0.60 -10.96 -18.47
C LYS A 449 -1.96 -11.62 -18.60
N ALA A 450 -1.98 -12.96 -18.53
CA ALA A 450 -3.16 -13.81 -18.31
C ALA A 450 -4.45 -13.40 -19.04
N GLU A 451 -4.35 -12.94 -20.29
CA GLU A 451 -5.47 -12.70 -21.19
C GLU A 451 -5.02 -13.02 -22.61
N SER A 452 -5.61 -14.07 -23.20
CA SER A 452 -5.27 -14.50 -24.55
C SER A 452 -6.03 -13.72 -25.65
N THR A 453 -7.14 -13.06 -25.29
CA THR A 453 -8.04 -12.36 -26.21
C THR A 453 -8.39 -10.96 -25.70
N PRO A 454 -7.41 -10.03 -25.61
CA PRO A 454 -7.68 -8.68 -25.10
C PRO A 454 -8.68 -7.92 -25.99
N ILE A 455 -9.54 -7.12 -25.35
CA ILE A 455 -10.54 -6.28 -26.03
C ILE A 455 -9.97 -4.86 -26.14
N PRO A 456 -9.69 -4.36 -27.37
CA PRO A 456 -9.18 -3.00 -27.55
C PRO A 456 -10.10 -1.96 -26.90
N GLY A 457 -9.52 -1.05 -26.13
CA GLY A 457 -10.26 0.03 -25.45
C GLY A 457 -10.96 -0.38 -24.16
N LYS A 458 -11.02 -1.67 -23.79
CA LYS A 458 -11.65 -2.09 -22.53
C LYS A 458 -10.86 -1.53 -21.34
N ARG A 459 -11.57 -0.89 -20.40
CA ARG A 459 -10.96 -0.39 -19.16
C ARG A 459 -10.43 -1.53 -18.29
N GLY A 460 -9.21 -1.37 -17.77
CA GLY A 460 -8.57 -2.36 -16.90
C GLY A 460 -9.16 -2.41 -15.50
N SER A 461 -9.71 -1.31 -15.00
CA SER A 461 -10.26 -1.24 -13.64
C SER A 461 -11.41 -0.24 -13.55
N ILE A 462 -12.18 -0.35 -12.46
CA ILE A 462 -13.27 0.55 -12.10
C ILE A 462 -13.12 0.91 -10.62
N ARG A 463 -13.13 2.20 -10.28
CA ARG A 463 -13.25 2.65 -8.89
C ARG A 463 -14.72 2.77 -8.54
N VAL A 464 -15.15 2.03 -7.53
CA VAL A 464 -16.53 1.97 -7.06
C VAL A 464 -16.58 2.47 -5.63
N SER A 465 -17.37 3.51 -5.36
CA SER A 465 -17.71 3.88 -3.99
C SER A 465 -18.79 2.92 -3.50
N VAL A 466 -18.58 2.32 -2.33
CA VAL A 466 -19.52 1.41 -1.68
C VAL A 466 -19.93 2.02 -0.35
N ASP A 467 -21.19 2.40 -0.25
CA ASP A 467 -21.82 2.77 1.01
C ASP A 467 -22.58 1.57 1.58
N SER A 468 -22.42 1.32 2.87
CA SER A 468 -23.02 0.20 3.58
C SER A 468 -23.69 0.65 4.87
N THR A 469 -24.94 0.22 5.07
CA THR A 469 -25.73 0.55 6.25
C THR A 469 -26.80 -0.51 6.48
N HIS A 470 -27.37 -0.55 7.69
CA HIS A 470 -28.39 -1.54 8.04
C HIS A 470 -29.45 -0.97 8.98
N ASP A 471 -30.58 -1.65 9.01
CA ASP A 471 -31.57 -1.55 10.08
C ASP A 471 -31.77 -2.94 10.71
N ALA A 472 -32.72 -3.06 11.65
CA ALA A 472 -32.99 -4.32 12.34
C ALA A 472 -33.42 -5.50 11.42
N GLU A 473 -33.84 -5.20 10.18
CA GLU A 473 -34.39 -6.18 9.24
C GLU A 473 -33.56 -6.34 7.96
N ASN A 474 -32.83 -5.30 7.51
CA ASN A 474 -32.26 -5.21 6.18
C ASN A 474 -30.82 -4.68 6.16
N LEU A 475 -30.03 -5.24 5.26
CA LEU A 475 -28.79 -4.67 4.76
C LEU A 475 -29.07 -3.78 3.54
N TYR A 476 -28.45 -2.61 3.51
CA TYR A 476 -28.49 -1.67 2.41
C TYR A 476 -27.06 -1.43 1.88
N LEU A 477 -26.90 -1.54 0.57
CA LEU A 477 -25.63 -1.24 -0.12
C LEU A 477 -25.89 -0.27 -1.27
N ARG A 478 -25.04 0.75 -1.43
CA ARG A 478 -25.03 1.64 -2.59
C ARG A 478 -23.68 1.58 -3.27
N PHE A 479 -23.70 1.30 -4.57
CA PHE A 479 -22.53 1.23 -5.42
C PHE A 479 -22.58 2.38 -6.43
N SER A 480 -21.52 3.18 -6.49
CA SER A 480 -21.43 4.29 -7.44
C SER A 480 -20.11 4.30 -8.21
N TRP A 481 -20.17 4.41 -9.54
CA TRP A 481 -18.99 4.44 -10.41
C TRP A 481 -19.24 5.15 -11.74
N PRO A 482 -18.19 5.71 -12.38
CA PRO A 482 -18.33 6.36 -13.68
C PRO A 482 -18.65 5.34 -14.78
N ASP A 483 -19.59 5.71 -15.65
CA ASP A 483 -19.87 5.04 -16.91
C ASP A 483 -18.67 5.16 -17.86
N GLY A 484 -18.58 4.25 -18.82
CA GLY A 484 -17.46 4.17 -19.76
C GLY A 484 -17.91 4.26 -21.22
N GLU A 485 -16.98 4.63 -22.11
CA GLU A 485 -17.21 4.47 -23.55
C GLU A 485 -17.25 2.98 -23.92
N HIS A 486 -18.11 2.63 -24.89
CA HIS A 486 -18.23 1.25 -25.35
C HIS A 486 -16.96 0.80 -26.08
N ALA A 487 -16.39 -0.32 -25.63
CA ALA A 487 -15.27 -1.01 -26.26
C ALA A 487 -15.76 -2.27 -26.98
N PRO A 488 -15.91 -2.26 -28.32
CA PRO A 488 -16.45 -3.39 -29.06
C PRO A 488 -15.58 -4.64 -28.92
N ALA A 489 -16.18 -5.75 -28.48
CA ALA A 489 -15.52 -7.04 -28.44
C ALA A 489 -15.31 -7.56 -29.88
N PRO A 490 -14.06 -7.75 -30.36
CA PRO A 490 -13.78 -8.04 -31.77
C PRO A 490 -14.27 -9.43 -32.21
N PHE A 491 -14.57 -10.31 -31.26
CA PHE A 491 -15.06 -11.67 -31.48
C PHE A 491 -16.58 -11.81 -31.30
N VAL A 492 -17.31 -10.71 -31.16
CA VAL A 492 -18.78 -10.70 -31.06
C VAL A 492 -19.38 -9.83 -32.15
N ASP A 493 -20.33 -10.39 -32.91
CA ASP A 493 -21.07 -9.63 -33.91
C ASP A 493 -21.84 -8.46 -33.25
N GLY A 494 -21.69 -7.25 -33.79
CA GLY A 494 -22.20 -6.03 -33.16
C GLY A 494 -21.44 -5.54 -31.92
N GLY A 495 -20.33 -6.19 -31.52
CA GLY A 495 -19.40 -5.72 -30.48
C GLY A 495 -19.88 -5.83 -29.02
N LYS A 496 -21.17 -6.09 -28.78
CA LYS A 496 -21.78 -6.18 -27.43
C LYS A 496 -22.05 -7.63 -27.04
N MET A 497 -21.45 -8.09 -25.94
CA MET A 497 -21.63 -9.48 -25.47
C MET A 497 -23.03 -9.76 -24.89
N ASP A 498 -23.62 -8.76 -24.27
CA ASP A 498 -24.97 -8.78 -23.70
C ASP A 498 -25.68 -7.46 -24.05
N PRO A 499 -26.15 -7.29 -25.30
CA PRO A 499 -26.70 -6.03 -25.78
C PRO A 499 -27.89 -5.51 -24.97
N GLY A 500 -28.61 -6.41 -24.29
CA GLY A 500 -29.77 -6.06 -23.47
C GLY A 500 -29.39 -5.46 -22.12
N ASN A 501 -28.16 -5.64 -21.62
CA ASN A 501 -27.78 -5.25 -20.27
C ASN A 501 -26.49 -4.42 -20.30
N PRO A 502 -26.59 -3.07 -20.31
CA PRO A 502 -25.42 -2.19 -20.20
C PRO A 502 -24.53 -2.54 -19.00
N ILE A 503 -25.15 -2.82 -17.85
CA ILE A 503 -24.47 -3.25 -16.64
C ILE A 503 -25.17 -4.45 -16.00
N LYS A 504 -24.39 -5.28 -15.30
CA LYS A 504 -24.88 -6.23 -14.30
C LYS A 504 -24.01 -6.14 -13.06
N LEU A 505 -24.62 -6.13 -11.88
CA LEU A 505 -23.93 -6.13 -10.60
C LEU A 505 -24.24 -7.45 -9.88
N ALA A 506 -23.22 -8.24 -9.55
CA ALA A 506 -23.36 -9.46 -8.77
C ALA A 506 -22.60 -9.33 -7.45
N ILE A 507 -23.23 -9.71 -6.34
CA ILE A 507 -22.69 -9.62 -4.98
C ILE A 507 -22.71 -11.01 -4.38
N MET A 508 -21.62 -11.42 -3.71
CA MET A 508 -21.53 -12.70 -3.03
C MET A 508 -21.27 -12.53 -1.54
N PHE A 509 -21.88 -13.40 -0.75
CA PHE A 509 -21.66 -13.55 0.68
C PHE A 509 -21.23 -14.99 0.99
N ALA A 510 -20.32 -15.16 1.95
CA ALA A 510 -19.92 -16.47 2.45
C ALA A 510 -19.51 -16.40 3.93
N THR A 511 -19.55 -17.53 4.62
CA THR A 511 -18.90 -17.70 5.93
C THR A 511 -17.47 -18.21 5.74
N ASP A 512 -16.71 -18.33 6.83
CA ASP A 512 -15.37 -18.93 6.80
C ASP A 512 -15.40 -20.48 6.68
N ASP A 513 -16.60 -21.09 6.68
CA ASP A 513 -16.76 -22.53 6.47
C ASP A 513 -16.51 -22.95 5.02
N VAL A 514 -16.54 -22.00 4.09
CA VAL A 514 -16.23 -22.21 2.67
C VAL A 514 -14.73 -22.03 2.44
N GLU A 515 -14.08 -23.06 1.89
CA GLU A 515 -12.66 -23.12 1.64
C GLU A 515 -12.21 -21.92 0.80
N TYR A 516 -11.24 -21.18 1.35
CA TYR A 516 -10.67 -19.95 0.80
C TYR A 516 -11.61 -18.74 0.72
N ALA A 517 -12.87 -18.81 1.16
CA ALA A 517 -13.75 -17.64 1.16
C ALA A 517 -13.16 -16.49 1.98
N ASP A 518 -12.50 -16.82 3.10
CA ASP A 518 -11.78 -15.92 4.01
C ASP A 518 -10.73 -15.04 3.32
N ARG A 519 -10.15 -15.53 2.23
CA ARG A 519 -8.96 -14.95 1.61
C ARG A 519 -9.08 -14.63 0.12
N ALA A 520 -9.91 -15.36 -0.61
CA ALA A 520 -10.16 -15.20 -2.04
C ALA A 520 -11.47 -14.47 -2.36
N GLY A 521 -12.43 -14.43 -1.43
CA GLY A 521 -13.79 -13.93 -1.70
C GLY A 521 -14.41 -14.62 -2.92
N CYS A 522 -15.02 -13.84 -3.83
CA CYS A 522 -15.66 -14.34 -5.06
C CYS A 522 -14.75 -15.19 -5.96
N TRP A 523 -13.42 -15.06 -5.83
CA TRP A 523 -12.47 -15.80 -6.65
C TRP A 523 -12.53 -17.30 -6.41
N GLY A 524 -12.86 -17.74 -5.19
CA GLY A 524 -12.96 -19.15 -4.81
C GLY A 524 -13.93 -19.95 -5.68
N THR A 525 -14.79 -19.27 -6.44
CA THR A 525 -15.77 -19.88 -7.34
C THR A 525 -15.33 -19.98 -8.80
N CYS A 526 -14.16 -19.44 -9.15
CA CYS A 526 -13.69 -19.27 -10.52
C CYS A 526 -12.61 -20.31 -10.88
N HIS A 527 -12.93 -21.21 -11.81
CA HIS A 527 -12.06 -22.32 -12.19
C HIS A 527 -11.69 -22.29 -13.66
N HIS A 528 -10.51 -22.83 -13.99
CA HIS A 528 -9.94 -22.81 -15.35
C HIS A 528 -10.76 -23.62 -16.38
N ASP A 529 -11.61 -24.52 -15.90
CA ASP A 529 -12.55 -25.34 -16.66
C ASP A 529 -13.99 -24.78 -16.67
N SER A 530 -14.21 -23.60 -16.10
CA SER A 530 -15.47 -22.88 -16.25
C SER A 530 -15.68 -22.47 -17.71
N ARG A 531 -16.93 -22.31 -18.14
CA ARG A 531 -17.23 -21.84 -19.50
C ARG A 531 -16.44 -20.57 -19.83
N THR A 532 -15.95 -20.49 -21.06
CA THR A 532 -15.12 -19.38 -21.57
C THR A 532 -13.72 -19.25 -20.96
N MET A 533 -13.31 -20.15 -20.06
CA MET A 533 -11.94 -20.23 -19.52
C MET A 533 -11.09 -21.24 -20.33
N PRO A 534 -9.74 -21.19 -20.25
CA PRO A 534 -8.89 -21.85 -21.25
C PRO A 534 -8.93 -23.38 -21.25
N ASP A 535 -9.30 -24.03 -20.14
CA ASP A 535 -9.44 -25.48 -20.05
C ASP A 535 -10.89 -25.94 -19.99
N THR A 536 -11.84 -25.11 -20.43
CA THR A 536 -13.24 -25.51 -20.56
C THR A 536 -13.33 -26.78 -21.42
N PRO A 537 -13.97 -27.86 -20.94
CA PRO A 537 -14.26 -29.02 -21.78
C PRO A 537 -15.27 -28.64 -22.88
N ASP A 538 -15.23 -29.37 -23.99
CA ASP A 538 -16.20 -29.19 -25.06
C ASP A 538 -17.60 -29.66 -24.64
N THR A 539 -18.62 -29.12 -25.31
CA THR A 539 -20.03 -29.34 -24.94
C THR A 539 -20.46 -30.78 -25.09
N ALA A 540 -19.90 -31.55 -26.05
CA ALA A 540 -20.25 -32.95 -26.23
C ALA A 540 -19.67 -33.81 -25.09
N THR A 541 -18.43 -33.55 -24.69
CA THR A 541 -17.79 -34.20 -23.54
C THR A 541 -18.57 -33.95 -22.25
N VAL A 542 -19.00 -32.70 -22.00
CA VAL A 542 -19.81 -32.38 -20.81
C VAL A 542 -21.18 -33.05 -20.90
N GLY A 543 -21.88 -32.92 -22.03
CA GLY A 543 -23.24 -33.45 -22.22
C GLY A 543 -23.32 -34.98 -22.13
N GLY A 544 -22.26 -35.70 -22.47
CA GLY A 544 -22.17 -37.15 -22.34
C GLY A 544 -21.71 -37.67 -20.97
N SER A 545 -21.41 -36.78 -20.01
CA SER A 545 -20.83 -37.16 -18.72
C SER A 545 -21.89 -37.43 -17.64
N ALA A 546 -21.49 -38.12 -16.57
CA ALA A 546 -22.33 -38.29 -15.37
C ALA A 546 -22.67 -36.96 -14.68
N VAL A 547 -21.86 -35.92 -14.89
CA VAL A 547 -22.10 -34.56 -14.36
C VAL A 547 -23.37 -33.96 -14.96
N ALA A 548 -23.61 -34.17 -16.26
CA ALA A 548 -24.81 -33.67 -16.96
C ALA A 548 -26.11 -34.33 -16.48
N GLN A 549 -26.03 -35.45 -15.75
CA GLN A 549 -27.19 -36.09 -15.14
C GLN A 549 -27.60 -35.43 -13.81
N GLN A 550 -26.70 -34.68 -13.17
CA GLN A 550 -26.91 -34.04 -11.87
C GLN A 550 -26.98 -32.51 -11.94
N LEU A 551 -26.30 -31.89 -12.91
CA LEU A 551 -26.17 -30.43 -13.04
C LEU A 551 -26.82 -29.91 -14.33
N ASP A 552 -27.25 -28.64 -14.31
CA ASP A 552 -27.70 -27.94 -15.51
C ASP A 552 -26.48 -27.42 -16.28
N VAL A 553 -26.10 -28.16 -17.30
CA VAL A 553 -24.98 -27.84 -18.18
C VAL A 553 -25.42 -27.18 -19.50
N SER A 554 -26.69 -26.78 -19.63
CA SER A 554 -27.25 -26.21 -20.87
C SER A 554 -26.53 -24.94 -21.32
N LYS A 555 -25.96 -24.18 -20.38
CA LYS A 555 -25.17 -22.97 -20.62
C LYS A 555 -23.66 -23.18 -20.41
N GLY A 556 -23.22 -24.43 -20.43
CA GLY A 556 -21.87 -24.86 -20.08
C GLY A 556 -21.60 -24.82 -18.58
N LEU A 557 -20.42 -25.28 -18.19
CA LEU A 557 -19.99 -25.31 -16.79
C LEU A 557 -19.93 -23.89 -16.22
N THR A 558 -20.56 -23.71 -15.07
CA THR A 558 -20.60 -22.43 -14.38
C THR A 558 -19.67 -22.46 -13.18
N LYS A 559 -19.76 -21.43 -12.33
CA LYS A 559 -18.95 -21.32 -11.11
C LYS A 559 -19.28 -22.46 -10.14
N TYR A 560 -18.29 -22.97 -9.42
CA TYR A 560 -18.42 -23.99 -8.38
C TYR A 560 -17.35 -23.78 -7.30
N ILE A 561 -17.46 -24.44 -6.16
CA ILE A 561 -16.47 -24.41 -5.06
C ILE A 561 -15.90 -25.81 -4.79
N LYS A 562 -14.77 -25.87 -4.06
CA LYS A 562 -13.99 -27.11 -3.84
C LYS A 562 -14.80 -28.20 -3.14
N GLU A 563 -15.70 -27.81 -2.24
CA GLU A 563 -16.58 -28.67 -1.46
C GLU A 563 -17.46 -29.55 -2.33
N SER A 564 -17.78 -29.10 -3.54
CA SER A 564 -18.58 -29.89 -4.48
C SER A 564 -17.77 -30.94 -5.25
N ARG A 565 -16.43 -30.97 -5.11
CA ARG A 565 -15.52 -31.81 -5.90
C ARG A 565 -14.68 -32.73 -5.03
N THR A 566 -14.52 -33.97 -5.46
CA THR A 566 -13.61 -34.93 -4.83
C THR A 566 -12.14 -34.49 -4.99
N ASP A 567 -11.77 -33.89 -6.13
CA ASP A 567 -10.42 -33.37 -6.41
C ASP A 567 -10.46 -32.17 -7.37
N ILE A 568 -9.40 -31.36 -7.37
CA ILE A 568 -9.18 -30.26 -8.34
C ILE A 568 -7.71 -30.32 -8.81
N GLU A 569 -7.48 -30.50 -10.12
CA GLU A 569 -6.13 -30.43 -10.70
C GLU A 569 -5.68 -28.97 -10.80
N VAL A 570 -4.83 -28.56 -9.86
CA VAL A 570 -4.30 -27.20 -9.77
C VAL A 570 -3.11 -26.98 -10.70
N ALA A 571 -2.18 -27.93 -10.76
CA ALA A 571 -0.84 -27.67 -11.29
C ALA A 571 -0.81 -27.66 -12.83
N GLY A 572 -1.66 -28.46 -13.49
CA GLY A 572 -1.66 -28.60 -14.95
C GLY A 572 -0.36 -29.22 -15.50
N ARG A 573 0.36 -29.99 -14.67
CA ARG A 573 1.67 -30.56 -15.06
C ARG A 573 1.50 -31.54 -16.22
N ARG A 574 2.47 -31.54 -17.13
CA ARG A 574 2.52 -32.46 -18.30
C ARG A 574 1.29 -32.32 -19.21
N GLY A 575 0.75 -31.11 -19.34
CA GLY A 575 -0.38 -30.82 -20.24
C GLY A 575 -1.74 -31.25 -19.71
N LYS A 576 -1.84 -31.64 -18.44
CA LYS A 576 -3.13 -31.89 -17.80
C LYS A 576 -3.98 -30.61 -17.80
N LYS A 577 -5.28 -30.78 -18.07
CA LYS A 577 -6.29 -29.73 -17.95
C LYS A 577 -6.55 -29.41 -16.50
N ARG A 578 -6.58 -28.12 -16.17
CA ARG A 578 -6.82 -27.61 -14.82
C ARG A 578 -8.30 -27.58 -14.47
N GLY A 579 -8.61 -27.75 -13.20
CA GLY A 579 -9.96 -27.79 -12.68
C GLY A 579 -10.41 -29.17 -12.22
N GLY A 580 -11.69 -29.32 -11.92
CA GLY A 580 -12.30 -30.52 -11.35
C GLY A 580 -13.73 -30.75 -11.82
N TRP A 581 -14.11 -30.27 -13.02
CA TRP A 581 -15.49 -30.36 -13.52
C TRP A 581 -16.05 -31.79 -13.52
N ASP A 582 -15.23 -32.79 -13.81
CA ASP A 582 -15.61 -34.21 -13.88
C ASP A 582 -15.50 -34.94 -12.53
N LYS A 583 -15.09 -34.24 -11.46
CA LYS A 583 -14.86 -34.78 -10.11
C LYS A 583 -16.00 -34.48 -9.16
N LEU A 584 -17.21 -34.33 -9.68
CA LEU A 584 -18.43 -34.01 -8.91
C LEU A 584 -18.69 -35.08 -7.84
N LYS A 585 -18.99 -34.63 -6.61
CA LYS A 585 -19.50 -35.49 -5.53
C LYS A 585 -20.90 -36.04 -5.84
N SER A 586 -21.35 -37.04 -5.08
CA SER A 586 -22.72 -37.55 -5.20
C SER A 586 -23.77 -36.51 -4.77
N ALA A 587 -25.01 -36.65 -5.25
CA ALA A 587 -26.11 -35.76 -4.88
C ALA A 587 -26.33 -35.67 -3.36
N ASP A 588 -26.21 -36.80 -2.63
CA ASP A 588 -26.36 -36.83 -1.18
C ASP A 588 -25.24 -36.03 -0.47
N GLU A 589 -24.00 -36.18 -0.93
CA GLU A 589 -22.90 -35.37 -0.41
C GLU A 589 -23.12 -33.88 -0.68
N LEU A 590 -23.54 -33.50 -1.89
CA LEU A 590 -23.83 -32.11 -2.25
C LEU A 590 -24.95 -31.51 -1.40
N ASN A 591 -26.01 -32.28 -1.14
CA ASN A 591 -27.09 -31.86 -0.24
C ASN A 591 -26.57 -31.65 1.19
N ASN A 592 -25.66 -32.48 1.66
CA ASN A 592 -25.02 -32.31 2.97
C ASN A 592 -24.10 -31.09 3.03
N GLU A 593 -23.35 -30.79 1.98
CA GLU A 593 -22.55 -29.55 1.88
C GLU A 593 -23.45 -28.32 1.99
N LEU A 594 -24.54 -28.28 1.21
CA LEU A 594 -25.51 -27.18 1.21
C LEU A 594 -26.18 -27.03 2.59
N ALA A 595 -26.64 -28.12 3.18
CA ALA A 595 -27.27 -28.12 4.52
C ALA A 595 -26.30 -27.71 5.63
N SER A 596 -24.99 -27.89 5.42
CA SER A 596 -23.94 -27.46 6.36
C SER A 596 -23.54 -25.99 6.18
N GLY A 597 -24.20 -25.24 5.31
CA GLY A 597 -23.86 -23.83 5.05
C GLY A 597 -22.62 -23.63 4.18
N ARG A 598 -22.07 -24.69 3.56
CA ARG A 598 -20.88 -24.59 2.70
C ARG A 598 -21.28 -24.26 1.27
N PHE A 599 -21.71 -23.02 1.05
CA PHE A 599 -22.04 -22.44 -0.23
C PHE A 599 -21.72 -20.94 -0.23
N MET A 600 -21.61 -20.33 -1.40
CA MET A 600 -21.58 -18.86 -1.51
C MET A 600 -22.94 -18.35 -1.99
N ASP A 601 -23.60 -17.55 -1.16
CA ASP A 601 -24.83 -16.82 -1.50
C ASP A 601 -24.50 -15.79 -2.58
N ILE A 602 -25.36 -15.65 -3.60
CA ILE A 602 -25.18 -14.70 -4.68
C ILE A 602 -26.49 -14.00 -5.07
N VAL A 603 -26.45 -12.67 -5.08
CA VAL A 603 -27.53 -11.83 -5.62
C VAL A 603 -27.01 -11.08 -6.84
N ARG A 604 -27.83 -10.94 -7.90
CA ARG A 604 -27.46 -10.21 -9.12
C ARG A 604 -28.57 -9.32 -9.63
N TYR A 605 -28.19 -8.10 -10.03
CA TYR A 605 -29.01 -7.17 -10.77
C TYR A 605 -28.58 -7.10 -12.25
N LYS A 606 -29.55 -7.03 -13.17
CA LYS A 606 -29.34 -6.83 -14.60
C LYS A 606 -30.11 -5.61 -15.10
N SER A 607 -29.41 -4.60 -15.62
CA SER A 607 -30.02 -3.29 -15.87
C SER A 607 -31.03 -3.25 -17.02
N GLY A 608 -30.99 -4.20 -17.96
CA GLY A 608 -31.81 -4.17 -19.16
C GLY A 608 -33.31 -4.16 -18.91
N LYS A 609 -33.76 -5.04 -18.02
CA LYS A 609 -35.17 -5.19 -17.63
C LYS A 609 -35.38 -4.99 -16.12
N ALA A 610 -34.38 -4.40 -15.44
CA ALA A 610 -34.32 -4.34 -13.99
C ALA A 610 -34.57 -5.72 -13.32
N GLU A 611 -33.94 -6.76 -13.87
CA GLU A 611 -34.12 -8.14 -13.41
C GLU A 611 -33.23 -8.40 -12.19
N VAL A 612 -33.81 -8.96 -11.13
CA VAL A 612 -33.12 -9.40 -9.93
C VAL A 612 -33.13 -10.92 -9.89
N GLU A 613 -31.95 -11.50 -9.65
CA GLU A 613 -31.74 -12.92 -9.47
C GLU A 613 -31.09 -13.17 -8.10
N ASP A 614 -31.47 -14.26 -7.46
CA ASP A 614 -30.98 -14.65 -6.14
C ASP A 614 -30.81 -16.17 -6.06
N GLY A 615 -29.70 -16.63 -5.48
CA GLY A 615 -29.37 -18.03 -5.32
C GLY A 615 -27.98 -18.26 -4.72
N HIS A 616 -27.31 -19.32 -5.14
CA HIS A 616 -26.04 -19.74 -4.52
C HIS A 616 -25.07 -20.40 -5.51
N VAL A 617 -23.83 -20.56 -5.06
CA VAL A 617 -22.77 -21.33 -5.71
C VAL A 617 -22.32 -22.45 -4.78
N LEU A 618 -22.52 -23.69 -5.23
CA LEU A 618 -21.92 -24.90 -4.66
C LEU A 618 -21.31 -25.76 -5.78
N ALA A 619 -22.13 -26.61 -6.41
CA ALA A 619 -21.69 -27.47 -7.52
C ALA A 619 -21.78 -26.78 -8.89
N GLN A 620 -22.65 -25.78 -8.97
CA GLN A 620 -22.89 -24.86 -10.07
C GLN A 620 -23.44 -23.55 -9.49
N ARG A 621 -23.49 -22.49 -10.29
CA ARG A 621 -24.18 -21.24 -9.96
C ARG A 621 -25.67 -21.37 -10.27
N VAL A 622 -26.48 -21.42 -9.22
CA VAL A 622 -27.94 -21.36 -9.25
C VAL A 622 -28.36 -19.91 -9.02
N MET A 623 -29.21 -19.37 -9.90
CA MET A 623 -29.68 -17.97 -9.84
C MET A 623 -31.20 -17.89 -9.61
N SER A 624 -31.74 -18.86 -8.87
CA SER A 624 -33.15 -18.97 -8.53
C SER A 624 -33.33 -19.61 -7.16
N GLY A 625 -34.36 -19.21 -6.42
CA GLY A 625 -34.80 -19.89 -5.20
C GLY A 625 -34.39 -19.22 -3.87
N GLY A 626 -33.64 -18.11 -3.90
CA GLY A 626 -33.36 -17.28 -2.71
C GLY A 626 -34.51 -16.34 -2.31
N GLN A 627 -34.30 -15.59 -1.22
CA GLN A 627 -35.27 -14.64 -0.64
C GLN A 627 -35.57 -13.41 -1.51
N GLY A 628 -34.72 -13.14 -2.49
CA GLY A 628 -34.73 -11.96 -3.33
C GLY A 628 -34.07 -10.74 -2.68
N ALA A 629 -33.94 -9.69 -3.47
CA ALA A 629 -33.53 -8.37 -3.01
C ALA A 629 -34.27 -7.31 -3.83
N GLU A 630 -34.38 -6.12 -3.27
CA GLU A 630 -34.84 -4.95 -3.99
C GLU A 630 -33.62 -4.21 -4.53
N PHE A 631 -33.66 -3.84 -5.80
CA PHE A 631 -32.64 -3.01 -6.44
C PHE A 631 -33.25 -1.78 -7.07
N SER A 632 -32.50 -0.68 -7.05
CA SER A 632 -32.73 0.46 -7.92
C SER A 632 -31.42 0.86 -8.57
N ALA A 633 -31.44 1.14 -9.87
CA ALA A 633 -30.27 1.60 -10.60
C ALA A 633 -30.63 2.83 -11.43
N GLU A 634 -29.73 3.81 -11.43
CA GLU A 634 -29.84 5.00 -12.24
C GLU A 634 -28.47 5.38 -12.82
N LEU A 635 -28.49 5.98 -14.01
CA LEU A 635 -27.32 6.59 -14.64
C LEU A 635 -27.56 8.09 -14.68
N ASN A 636 -26.88 8.84 -13.82
CA ASN A 636 -27.01 10.29 -13.71
C ASN A 636 -25.65 10.94 -13.95
N ASN A 637 -25.59 11.88 -14.89
CA ASN A 637 -24.37 12.63 -15.25
C ASN A 637 -23.14 11.72 -15.47
N GLY A 638 -23.32 10.60 -16.18
CA GLY A 638 -22.24 9.66 -16.47
C GLY A 638 -21.76 8.85 -15.27
N THR A 639 -22.53 8.79 -14.17
CA THR A 639 -22.24 7.95 -13.01
C THR A 639 -23.41 6.99 -12.77
N TRP A 640 -23.12 5.70 -12.76
CA TRP A 640 -24.05 4.68 -12.29
C TRP A 640 -24.17 4.76 -10.78
N THR A 641 -25.40 4.70 -10.27
CA THR A 641 -25.70 4.47 -8.86
C THR A 641 -26.66 3.29 -8.77
N VAL A 642 -26.24 2.23 -8.09
CA VAL A 642 -27.03 1.01 -7.88
C VAL A 642 -27.19 0.79 -6.38
N MET A 643 -28.42 0.80 -5.90
CA MET A 643 -28.77 0.54 -4.51
C MET A 643 -29.40 -0.85 -4.40
N MET A 644 -29.04 -1.57 -3.34
CA MET A 644 -29.60 -2.87 -2.96
C MET A 644 -30.19 -2.76 -1.56
N LYS A 645 -31.36 -3.35 -1.36
CA LYS A 645 -31.94 -3.69 -0.07
C LYS A 645 -32.17 -5.19 -0.01
N ARG A 646 -31.56 -5.87 0.96
CA ARG A 646 -31.69 -7.32 1.20
C ARG A 646 -32.02 -7.56 2.66
N LYS A 647 -32.97 -8.45 2.96
CA LYS A 647 -33.24 -8.85 4.33
C LYS A 647 -32.01 -9.53 4.95
N LEU A 648 -31.81 -9.34 6.25
CA LEU A 648 -30.73 -9.97 7.00
C LEU A 648 -30.98 -11.47 7.20
N LYS A 649 -32.26 -11.88 7.34
CA LYS A 649 -32.67 -13.27 7.60
C LYS A 649 -33.48 -13.87 6.46
N SER A 650 -33.14 -15.09 6.09
CA SER A 650 -33.81 -15.92 5.08
C SER A 650 -34.17 -17.30 5.65
N ASP A 651 -35.28 -17.85 5.16
CA ASP A 651 -35.68 -19.24 5.33
C ASP A 651 -35.42 -20.08 4.07
N LYS A 652 -34.79 -19.50 3.04
CA LYS A 652 -34.57 -20.13 1.74
C LYS A 652 -33.21 -20.84 1.69
N PRO A 653 -33.16 -22.07 1.14
CA PRO A 653 -31.90 -22.77 0.94
C PRO A 653 -30.97 -21.99 0.00
N GLY A 654 -29.69 -21.87 0.36
CA GLY A 654 -28.71 -21.13 -0.43
C GLY A 654 -28.59 -19.65 -0.07
N ASP A 655 -29.32 -19.18 0.94
CA ASP A 655 -29.16 -17.83 1.46
C ASP A 655 -28.44 -17.86 2.81
N ILE A 656 -27.53 -16.92 3.01
CA ILE A 656 -26.86 -16.73 4.30
C ILE A 656 -27.69 -15.78 5.18
N ASN A 657 -27.89 -16.20 6.43
CA ASN A 657 -28.35 -15.32 7.50
C ASN A 657 -27.21 -14.41 7.96
N LEU A 658 -27.42 -13.10 7.88
CA LEU A 658 -26.51 -12.07 8.32
C LEU A 658 -26.87 -11.64 9.75
N GLU A 659 -26.13 -12.16 10.71
CA GLU A 659 -26.22 -11.82 12.12
C GLU A 659 -25.29 -10.63 12.40
N LEU A 660 -25.78 -9.65 13.17
CA LEU A 660 -25.07 -8.38 13.38
C LEU A 660 -23.75 -8.53 14.16
N ASP A 661 -23.60 -9.61 14.93
CA ASP A 661 -22.41 -9.92 15.73
C ASP A 661 -21.37 -10.78 14.98
N LYS A 662 -21.61 -11.09 13.69
CA LYS A 662 -20.72 -11.91 12.86
C LYS A 662 -20.08 -11.11 11.74
N ILE A 663 -18.96 -11.64 11.25
CA ILE A 663 -18.22 -11.11 10.09
C ILE A 663 -18.38 -12.09 8.93
N TYR A 664 -18.65 -11.55 7.74
CA TYR A 664 -18.91 -12.30 6.53
C TYR A 664 -17.88 -12.01 5.44
N ASN A 665 -17.60 -13.00 4.60
CA ASN A 665 -16.83 -12.81 3.39
C ASN A 665 -17.70 -12.14 2.34
N PHE A 666 -17.20 -11.03 1.79
CA PHE A 666 -17.91 -10.18 0.86
C PHE A 666 -17.07 -9.94 -0.39
N GLY A 667 -17.72 -9.98 -1.54
CA GLY A 667 -17.14 -9.52 -2.79
C GLY A 667 -18.21 -9.28 -3.84
N PHE A 668 -17.84 -8.59 -4.90
CA PHE A 668 -18.78 -8.25 -5.96
C PHE A 668 -18.07 -8.12 -7.31
N ALA A 669 -18.87 -8.22 -8.37
CA ALA A 669 -18.43 -8.13 -9.75
C ALA A 669 -19.40 -7.27 -10.55
N ILE A 670 -18.83 -6.47 -11.46
CA ILE A 670 -19.58 -5.64 -12.39
C ILE A 670 -19.25 -6.11 -13.81
N HIS A 671 -20.26 -6.63 -14.50
CA HIS A 671 -20.23 -6.69 -15.94
C HIS A 671 -20.61 -5.31 -16.45
N ASP A 672 -19.60 -4.51 -16.74
CA ASP A 672 -19.76 -3.20 -17.35
C ASP A 672 -19.66 -3.27 -18.87
N ASP A 673 -20.16 -2.25 -19.56
CA ASP A 673 -20.01 -2.10 -21.01
C ASP A 673 -20.54 -3.32 -21.80
N PHE A 674 -21.79 -3.72 -21.49
CA PHE A 674 -22.46 -4.86 -22.14
C PHE A 674 -21.67 -6.18 -22.04
N SER A 675 -20.71 -6.29 -21.12
CA SER A 675 -19.87 -7.48 -21.02
C SER A 675 -20.64 -8.67 -20.44
N ALA A 676 -20.11 -9.87 -20.71
CA ALA A 676 -20.67 -11.12 -20.20
C ALA A 676 -19.57 -12.11 -19.83
N ALA A 677 -19.97 -13.25 -19.26
CA ALA A 677 -19.07 -14.35 -18.94
C ALA A 677 -17.85 -13.91 -18.11
N ARG A 678 -16.63 -14.31 -18.49
CA ARG A 678 -15.40 -13.94 -17.76
C ARG A 678 -15.00 -12.47 -17.91
N PHE A 679 -15.65 -11.70 -18.78
CA PHE A 679 -15.21 -10.36 -19.15
C PHE A 679 -15.64 -9.22 -18.21
N HIS A 680 -15.86 -9.52 -16.93
CA HIS A 680 -16.29 -8.58 -15.90
C HIS A 680 -15.12 -7.92 -15.19
N HIS A 681 -15.41 -6.89 -14.41
CA HIS A 681 -14.54 -6.41 -13.36
C HIS A 681 -14.96 -7.03 -12.03
N VAL A 682 -14.00 -7.40 -11.19
CA VAL A 682 -14.24 -8.11 -9.93
C VAL A 682 -13.42 -7.49 -8.80
N SER A 683 -14.02 -7.47 -7.62
CA SER A 683 -13.39 -7.00 -6.38
C SER A 683 -12.40 -8.04 -5.85
N LEU A 684 -11.48 -7.60 -4.99
CA LEU A 684 -10.79 -8.51 -4.08
C LEU A 684 -11.79 -9.05 -3.03
N GLY A 685 -11.37 -10.06 -2.25
CA GLY A 685 -12.18 -10.55 -1.12
C GLY A 685 -12.08 -9.63 0.09
N TYR A 686 -13.22 -9.14 0.57
CA TYR A 686 -13.37 -8.24 1.71
C TYR A 686 -14.14 -8.91 2.86
N LYS A 687 -14.06 -8.32 4.05
CA LYS A 687 -14.87 -8.69 5.21
C LYS A 687 -15.97 -7.64 5.42
N LEU A 688 -17.21 -8.11 5.55
CA LEU A 688 -18.39 -7.33 5.89
C LEU A 688 -18.73 -7.55 7.36
N GLY A 689 -18.91 -6.48 8.11
CA GLY A 689 -19.41 -6.48 9.49
C GLY A 689 -20.49 -5.43 9.70
N PHE A 690 -21.08 -5.42 10.89
CA PHE A 690 -22.15 -4.50 11.30
C PHE A 690 -21.73 -3.78 12.57
N ASP A 691 -21.70 -2.44 12.53
CA ASP A 691 -21.23 -1.57 13.62
C ASP A 691 -19.92 -2.04 14.27
N ASN A 692 -19.03 -2.61 13.45
CA ASN A 692 -17.82 -3.28 13.91
C ASN A 692 -16.57 -2.47 13.55
N GLU A 693 -15.93 -1.91 14.57
CA GLU A 693 -14.71 -1.08 14.43
C GLU A 693 -13.41 -1.90 14.32
N ASP A 694 -13.48 -3.25 14.27
CA ASP A 694 -12.30 -4.08 14.06
C ASP A 694 -11.61 -3.71 12.74
N LYS A 695 -10.28 -3.52 12.80
CA LYS A 695 -9.43 -3.21 11.65
C LYS A 695 -9.43 -4.32 10.59
N GLY A 696 -9.91 -5.52 10.91
CA GLY A 696 -10.13 -6.62 9.98
C GLY A 696 -11.44 -6.56 9.17
N VAL A 697 -12.32 -5.60 9.46
CA VAL A 697 -13.59 -5.37 8.73
C VAL A 697 -13.40 -4.22 7.76
N GLU A 698 -13.40 -4.50 6.46
CA GLU A 698 -13.22 -3.46 5.44
C GLU A 698 -14.52 -2.78 5.03
N ILE A 699 -15.64 -3.52 5.05
CA ILE A 699 -16.98 -2.99 4.77
C ILE A 699 -17.76 -3.04 6.06
N ASN A 700 -18.00 -1.89 6.67
CA ASN A 700 -18.78 -1.81 7.90
C ASN A 700 -20.15 -1.21 7.59
N ALA A 701 -21.20 -2.02 7.69
CA ALA A 701 -22.56 -1.52 7.63
C ALA A 701 -22.88 -0.82 8.95
N ILE A 702 -23.13 0.49 8.89
CA ILE A 702 -23.46 1.30 10.07
C ILE A 702 -24.98 1.33 10.28
N ALA A 703 -25.45 1.22 11.52
CA ALA A 703 -26.87 1.31 11.85
C ALA A 703 -27.47 2.69 11.53
N GLN A 704 -28.72 2.70 11.06
CA GLN A 704 -29.51 3.92 10.79
C GLN A 704 -30.27 4.44 12.01
#